data_AF-A0A7D9JMM1-F1
#
_entry.id   AF-A0A7D9JMM1-F1
#
_cell.length_a   1.000
_cell.length_b   1.000
_cell.length_c   1.000
_cell.angle_alpha   90.00
_cell.angle_beta   90.00
_cell.angle_gamma   90.00
#
_symmetry.space_group_name_H-M   'P 1'
#
loop_
_entity.id
_entity.type
_entity.pdbx_description
1 polymer ?
#
loop_
_entity_poly.entity_id
_entity_poly.type
_entity_poly.pdbx_seq_one_letter_code
_entity_poly.pdbx_strand_id
1 'polypeptide(L)'
;MQHFHVLIERLQAIYGTEYKITHYIASQLPSVKPTIQIISLQSLLDPDFVKKNITGVSTFYVAPKDTRKTDPEMARKLGLLSLVKPEIQQQVDSQAHKSKSKSARLRDISKYGSREQNSFKMLSTWKIPGAYDPTAHTAAADFMISLAQDPKKISEFQENPGKLSNEATGILPWQTKYLSSGNRAMVRLAVKPNSNNAARAAAIELLTSNSFCKSYADEMKKYVHDPDLDTKLTAFLELHGFKTTPDAVQNALQELRESSLLPWRQVYHTSVGILEIRCKNANDKGQVIWKDAPIQKFMFSSSTLTWNADTVNQSSAVLKFTTEDGLPLFTGKLWDKNQPQPASQNINGAIENFKSPLSIWRGNYRTTTLAKGSKRQGIPGLEMAITFSKTNPVGTVECGGKPVADFKFKNKTLSWAYGEITFFASKATASEPSVEKFYGYIWNEGESKPAGYNFWGTKDTTFLQPWSGKYETFIGPEGKTKEGDELIINGGVNLESSTVQYEGKNIKNFQFNNPVLSWQDDGKNVEFRFEVFKNKKLGFVGKMWSTNDSKPSNNNFEGLFDSIYLDAWLGCYYTKNGAGPGKTTNGQPFSIVKQENDYLITYNGNLIKSYHYDSAKRSLQWSTSGNNSNGSLQFYIPPPDKETGLHFFGKVWANGQPTPNATNFWGSTVPFPGAGSSGNGEQQLVQLVENLVTIALIELLKYAWKKFKKWWKSKTDGSSKEEQDKLKKESEEADDKAENQEEKVNDQEAKTDELDPEVDPSPEPPIPPDPAPEPPSNAVETDTDTTDTDTTDTDTTETDTDTDVDTDVDVDTDVDIVVDICSLM
;
A
#
# COMPACT_ATOMS: atom_id res chain seq x y z
N MET A 1 -17.49 -44.00 65.30
CA MET A 1 -17.45 -42.72 66.07
C MET A 1 -17.03 -42.86 67.54
N GLN A 2 -16.45 -43.99 68.00
CA GLN A 2 -16.11 -44.14 69.43
C GLN A 2 -15.16 -43.07 69.98
N HIS A 3 -14.32 -42.45 69.13
CA HIS A 3 -13.34 -41.45 69.54
C HIS A 3 -13.71 -39.99 69.20
N PHE A 4 -14.95 -39.75 68.74
CA PHE A 4 -15.37 -38.41 68.31
C PHE A 4 -15.29 -37.37 69.45
N HIS A 5 -15.59 -37.78 70.68
CA HIS A 5 -15.50 -36.94 71.88
C HIS A 5 -14.08 -36.37 72.12
N VAL A 6 -13.01 -37.10 71.78
CA VAL A 6 -11.63 -36.67 71.99
C VAL A 6 -11.31 -35.40 71.17
N LEU A 7 -11.81 -35.33 69.94
CA LEU A 7 -11.69 -34.14 69.10
C LEU A 7 -12.44 -32.96 69.72
N ILE A 8 -13.67 -33.19 70.21
CA ILE A 8 -14.50 -32.15 70.80
C ILE A 8 -13.86 -31.61 72.08
N GLU A 9 -13.35 -32.47 72.97
CA GLU A 9 -12.62 -32.05 74.17
C GLU A 9 -11.40 -31.18 73.84
N ARG A 10 -10.65 -31.56 72.79
CA ARG A 10 -9.52 -30.75 72.33
C ARG A 10 -9.95 -29.39 71.82
N LEU A 11 -11.03 -29.31 71.05
CA LEU A 11 -11.59 -28.05 70.56
C LEU A 11 -12.13 -27.20 71.72
N GLN A 12 -12.79 -27.80 72.70
CA GLN A 12 -13.27 -27.10 73.89
C GLN A 12 -12.12 -26.50 74.71
N ALA A 13 -11.00 -27.22 74.83
CA ALA A 13 -9.82 -26.72 75.54
C ALA A 13 -9.22 -25.44 74.92
N ILE A 14 -9.36 -25.26 73.60
CA ILE A 14 -8.81 -24.11 72.87
C ILE A 14 -9.86 -22.98 72.77
N TYR A 15 -11.08 -23.33 72.38
CA TYR A 15 -12.12 -22.37 71.99
C TYR A 15 -13.13 -22.06 73.10
N GLY A 16 -13.29 -22.97 74.07
CA GLY A 16 -14.30 -22.92 75.13
C GLY A 16 -15.52 -23.80 74.82
N THR A 17 -16.21 -24.28 75.86
CA THR A 17 -17.35 -25.23 75.73
C THR A 17 -18.53 -24.66 74.94
N GLU A 18 -18.83 -23.38 75.14
CA GLU A 18 -19.94 -22.68 74.48
C GLU A 18 -19.57 -22.12 73.09
N TYR A 19 -18.33 -22.35 72.63
CA TYR A 19 -17.91 -21.86 71.33
C TYR A 19 -18.73 -22.51 70.22
N LYS A 20 -19.27 -21.68 69.32
CA LYS A 20 -20.13 -22.12 68.24
C LYS A 20 -19.32 -22.49 67.01
N ILE A 21 -19.50 -23.71 66.53
CA ILE A 21 -18.96 -24.18 65.27
C ILE A 21 -20.09 -24.36 64.25
N THR A 22 -19.74 -24.40 62.98
CA THR A 22 -20.70 -24.69 61.90
C THR A 22 -20.52 -26.14 61.48
N HIS A 23 -21.54 -26.96 61.69
CA HIS A 23 -21.69 -28.27 61.08
C HIS A 23 -22.20 -28.08 59.64
N TYR A 24 -21.41 -28.57 58.69
CA TYR A 24 -21.66 -28.43 57.27
C TYR A 24 -21.75 -29.81 56.61
N ILE A 25 -22.80 -30.02 55.84
CA ILE A 25 -22.90 -31.13 54.89
C ILE A 25 -23.20 -30.50 53.52
N ALA A 26 -22.25 -30.63 52.59
CA ALA A 26 -22.45 -30.21 51.22
C ALA A 26 -23.63 -30.97 50.61
N SER A 27 -24.39 -30.31 49.73
CA SER A 27 -25.48 -31.00 49.07
C SER A 27 -24.93 -32.06 48.10
N GLN A 28 -25.43 -33.29 48.23
CA GLN A 28 -25.09 -34.39 47.33
C GLN A 28 -25.95 -34.40 46.06
N LEU A 29 -27.06 -33.66 46.05
CA LEU A 29 -28.00 -33.57 44.95
C LEU A 29 -28.31 -32.09 44.66
N PRO A 30 -28.32 -31.62 43.40
CA PRO A 30 -28.52 -30.20 43.08
C PRO A 30 -29.78 -29.57 43.70
N SER A 31 -30.84 -30.36 43.92
CA SER A 31 -32.12 -29.91 44.49
C SER A 31 -32.16 -29.90 46.03
N VAL A 32 -31.20 -30.55 46.68
CA VAL A 32 -31.15 -30.62 48.16
C VAL A 32 -30.36 -29.43 48.68
N LYS A 33 -30.84 -28.80 49.76
CA LYS A 33 -30.10 -27.71 50.40
C LYS A 33 -28.94 -28.29 51.22
N PRO A 34 -27.76 -27.65 51.24
CA PRO A 34 -26.71 -28.05 52.16
C PRO A 34 -27.21 -27.91 53.61
N THR A 35 -26.77 -28.79 54.49
CA THR A 35 -27.01 -28.62 55.93
C THR A 35 -25.97 -27.64 56.45
N ILE A 36 -26.44 -26.53 57.01
CA ILE A 36 -25.59 -25.53 57.67
C ILE A 36 -26.18 -25.29 59.05
N GLN A 37 -25.62 -25.94 60.06
CA GLN A 37 -26.11 -25.84 61.43
C GLN A 37 -25.04 -25.23 62.33
N ILE A 38 -25.39 -24.18 63.07
CA ILE A 38 -24.50 -23.58 64.08
C ILE A 38 -24.78 -24.27 65.42
N ILE A 39 -23.79 -24.98 65.94
CA ILE A 39 -23.89 -25.78 67.17
C ILE A 39 -22.77 -25.42 68.14
N SER A 40 -23.01 -25.49 69.44
CA SER A 40 -21.92 -25.34 70.41
C SER A 40 -21.09 -26.60 70.48
N LEU A 41 -19.81 -26.48 70.83
CA LEU A 41 -18.94 -27.64 71.08
C LEU A 41 -19.51 -28.54 72.18
N GLN A 42 -20.16 -27.95 73.20
CA GLN A 42 -20.84 -28.72 74.25
C GLN A 42 -21.95 -29.64 73.71
N SER A 43 -22.72 -29.20 72.71
CA SER A 43 -23.77 -30.03 72.10
C SER A 43 -23.22 -31.26 71.36
N LEU A 44 -21.94 -31.26 70.98
CA LEU A 44 -21.30 -32.39 70.29
C LEU A 44 -20.79 -33.48 71.25
N LEU A 45 -20.90 -33.27 72.57
CA LEU A 45 -20.66 -34.34 73.56
C LEU A 45 -21.93 -35.16 73.84
N ASP A 46 -23.10 -34.71 73.38
CA ASP A 46 -24.36 -35.47 73.48
C ASP A 46 -24.36 -36.63 72.47
N PRO A 47 -24.31 -37.91 72.91
CA PRO A 47 -24.27 -39.06 72.02
C PRO A 47 -25.48 -39.14 71.08
N ASP A 48 -26.66 -38.71 71.53
CA ASP A 48 -27.89 -38.77 70.76
C ASP A 48 -27.89 -37.72 69.65
N PHE A 49 -27.40 -36.51 69.95
CA PHE A 49 -27.19 -35.48 68.95
C PHE A 49 -26.20 -35.93 67.88
N VAL A 50 -25.05 -36.48 68.29
CA VAL A 50 -23.99 -36.93 67.37
C VAL A 50 -24.49 -38.03 66.46
N LYS A 51 -25.13 -39.07 67.02
CA LYS A 51 -25.63 -40.21 66.23
C LYS A 51 -26.69 -39.82 65.20
N LYS A 52 -27.52 -38.82 65.51
CA LYS A 52 -28.63 -38.38 64.65
C LYS A 52 -28.19 -37.41 63.56
N ASN A 53 -27.32 -36.45 63.88
CA ASN A 53 -27.05 -35.31 63.02
C ASN A 53 -25.66 -35.36 62.37
N ILE A 54 -24.70 -36.03 63.02
CA ILE A 54 -23.33 -36.13 62.49
C ILE A 54 -23.23 -37.45 61.73
N THR A 55 -22.74 -37.35 60.50
CA THR A 55 -22.60 -38.46 59.54
C THR A 55 -21.16 -38.54 59.04
N GLY A 56 -20.81 -39.60 58.30
CA GLY A 56 -19.47 -39.72 57.71
C GLY A 56 -19.12 -38.59 56.71
N VAL A 57 -20.12 -37.90 56.16
CA VAL A 57 -19.94 -36.77 55.22
C VAL A 57 -20.03 -35.40 55.89
N SER A 58 -20.03 -35.37 57.23
CA SER A 58 -20.08 -34.14 58.01
C SER A 58 -18.71 -33.48 58.09
N THR A 59 -18.66 -32.18 57.84
CA THR A 59 -17.47 -31.34 58.02
C THR A 59 -17.77 -30.25 59.05
N PHE A 60 -16.81 -29.92 59.91
CA PHE A 60 -16.94 -28.83 60.88
C PHE A 60 -16.08 -27.64 60.48
N TYR A 61 -16.69 -26.46 60.42
CA TYR A 61 -15.98 -25.19 60.32
C TYR A 61 -15.91 -24.53 61.70
N VAL A 62 -14.70 -24.33 62.20
CA VAL A 62 -14.42 -23.64 63.46
C VAL A 62 -13.99 -22.21 63.13
N ALA A 63 -14.85 -21.24 63.40
CA ALA A 63 -14.54 -19.84 63.11
C ALA A 63 -13.35 -19.34 63.96
N PRO A 64 -12.61 -18.31 63.51
CA PRO A 64 -11.62 -17.65 64.35
C PRO A 64 -12.26 -17.09 65.62
N LYS A 65 -11.64 -17.36 66.77
CA LYS A 65 -12.10 -16.84 68.07
C LYS A 65 -11.91 -15.33 68.16
N ASP A 66 -10.77 -14.85 67.69
CA ASP A 66 -10.32 -13.47 67.78
C ASP A 66 -9.85 -12.95 66.43
N THR A 67 -9.94 -11.64 66.22
CA THR A 67 -9.35 -10.95 65.07
C THR A 67 -7.92 -10.56 65.40
N ARG A 68 -6.95 -10.95 64.58
CA ARG A 68 -5.54 -10.52 64.73
C ARG A 68 -5.45 -9.02 64.40
N LYS A 69 -4.73 -8.26 65.24
CA LYS A 69 -4.43 -6.86 64.96
C LYS A 69 -3.46 -6.73 63.79
N THR A 70 -3.68 -5.76 62.92
CA THR A 70 -2.73 -5.43 61.84
C THR A 70 -1.38 -5.05 62.43
N ASP A 71 -0.29 -5.61 61.90
CA ASP A 71 1.06 -5.21 62.27
C ASP A 71 1.40 -3.84 61.63
N PRO A 72 1.56 -2.77 62.43
CA PRO A 72 1.80 -1.44 61.90
C PRO A 72 3.17 -1.32 61.23
N GLU A 73 4.17 -2.12 61.59
CA GLU A 73 5.48 -2.07 60.94
C GLU A 73 5.41 -2.64 59.53
N MET A 74 4.79 -3.81 59.37
CA MET A 74 4.59 -4.43 58.07
C MET A 74 3.70 -3.58 57.16
N ALA A 75 2.61 -3.01 57.70
CA ALA A 75 1.75 -2.11 56.93
C ALA A 75 2.50 -0.84 56.46
N ARG A 76 3.50 -0.37 57.22
CA ARG A 76 4.39 0.71 56.78
C ARG A 76 5.34 0.25 55.67
N LYS A 77 5.96 -0.93 55.80
CA LYS A 77 6.86 -1.52 54.78
C LYS A 77 6.15 -1.73 53.45
N LEU A 78 4.88 -2.14 53.48
CA LEU A 78 4.03 -2.30 52.30
C LEU A 78 3.50 -0.96 51.73
N GLY A 79 3.83 0.17 52.35
CA GLY A 79 3.36 1.49 51.91
C GLY A 79 1.87 1.75 52.17
N LEU A 80 1.19 0.91 52.95
CA LEU A 80 -0.23 1.05 53.26
C LEU A 80 -0.52 2.17 54.28
N LEU A 81 0.48 2.53 55.10
CA LEU A 81 0.39 3.57 56.13
C LEU A 81 0.92 4.95 55.70
N SER A 82 1.50 5.10 54.50
CA SER A 82 2.11 6.36 54.07
C SER A 82 1.09 7.48 53.79
N LEU A 83 -0.21 7.18 53.77
CA LEU A 83 -1.29 8.10 53.39
C LEU A 83 -2.28 8.42 54.53
N VAL A 84 -2.11 7.82 55.70
CA VAL A 84 -3.09 7.91 56.79
C VAL A 84 -2.53 8.80 57.90
N LYS A 85 -3.09 9.99 58.07
CA LYS A 85 -2.78 10.87 59.20
C LYS A 85 -2.97 10.09 60.52
N PRO A 86 -2.17 10.33 61.58
CA PRO A 86 -2.27 9.61 62.85
C PRO A 86 -3.70 9.59 63.43
N GLU A 87 -4.50 10.63 63.18
CA GLU A 87 -5.91 10.72 63.60
C GLU A 87 -6.82 9.68 62.92
N ILE A 88 -6.56 9.35 61.65
CA ILE A 88 -7.35 8.37 60.89
C ILE A 88 -6.97 6.95 61.32
N GLN A 89 -5.72 6.70 61.72
CA GLN A 89 -5.31 5.40 62.26
C GLN A 89 -6.09 5.03 63.53
N GLN A 90 -6.31 5.99 64.44
CA GLN A 90 -7.16 5.78 65.62
C GLN A 90 -8.62 5.49 65.26
N GLN A 91 -9.14 6.09 64.19
CA GLN A 91 -10.49 5.81 63.70
C GLN A 91 -10.60 4.42 63.05
N VAL A 92 -9.58 3.99 62.30
CA VAL A 92 -9.52 2.66 61.70
C VAL A 92 -9.42 1.58 62.78
N ASP A 93 -8.57 1.77 63.79
CA ASP A 93 -8.41 0.80 64.88
C ASP A 93 -9.69 0.70 65.74
N SER A 94 -10.41 1.82 65.93
CA SER A 94 -11.69 1.83 66.65
C SER A 94 -12.88 1.32 65.82
N GLN A 95 -12.86 1.46 64.49
CA GLN A 95 -13.89 0.89 63.60
C GLN A 95 -13.66 -0.59 63.25
N ALA A 96 -12.40 -1.05 63.16
CA ALA A 96 -12.05 -2.45 62.95
C ALA A 96 -12.62 -3.35 64.07
N HIS A 97 -12.74 -2.81 65.29
CA HIS A 97 -13.37 -3.49 66.42
C HIS A 97 -14.91 -3.47 66.41
N LYS A 98 -15.56 -2.58 65.64
CA LYS A 98 -17.02 -2.48 65.52
C LYS A 98 -17.61 -3.19 64.31
N SER A 99 -16.80 -3.62 63.33
CA SER A 99 -17.24 -4.48 62.21
C SER A 99 -17.44 -5.94 62.64
N LYS A 100 -18.11 -6.16 63.79
CA LYS A 100 -18.46 -7.48 64.35
C LYS A 100 -19.83 -7.98 63.90
N SER A 101 -20.49 -7.33 62.94
CA SER A 101 -21.73 -7.90 62.42
C SER A 101 -21.43 -8.96 61.38
N LYS A 102 -21.70 -10.22 61.72
CA LYS A 102 -21.89 -11.33 60.78
C LYS A 102 -22.90 -11.00 59.65
N SER A 103 -23.63 -9.87 59.71
CA SER A 103 -24.51 -9.38 58.65
C SER A 103 -23.83 -8.53 57.56
N ALA A 104 -22.53 -8.24 57.64
CA ALA A 104 -21.88 -7.26 56.75
C ALA A 104 -21.45 -7.78 55.37
N ARG A 105 -22.00 -8.92 54.89
CA ARG A 105 -21.71 -9.38 53.52
C ARG A 105 -22.56 -8.69 52.45
N LEU A 106 -23.67 -8.06 52.84
CA LEU A 106 -24.45 -7.18 51.98
C LEU A 106 -24.70 -5.90 52.77
N ARG A 107 -23.84 -4.89 52.58
CA ARG A 107 -24.20 -3.53 53.01
C ARG A 107 -25.38 -3.12 52.12
N ASP A 108 -26.46 -2.71 52.77
CA ASP A 108 -27.56 -2.04 52.09
C ASP A 108 -27.00 -0.86 51.27
N ILE A 109 -27.36 -0.78 49.98
CA ILE A 109 -26.89 0.28 49.07
C ILE A 109 -27.26 1.66 49.61
N SER A 110 -28.37 1.77 50.37
CA SER A 110 -28.77 2.99 51.07
C SER A 110 -27.74 3.47 52.11
N LYS A 111 -26.82 2.59 52.53
CA LYS A 111 -25.78 2.86 53.53
C LYS A 111 -24.39 3.04 52.90
N TYR A 112 -24.30 3.18 51.58
CA TYR A 112 -23.03 3.40 50.89
C TYR A 112 -22.50 4.80 51.19
N GLY A 113 -21.20 4.90 51.50
CA GLY A 113 -20.55 6.16 51.78
C GLY A 113 -20.38 7.01 50.52
N SER A 114 -19.91 8.24 50.71
CA SER A 114 -19.63 9.18 49.61
C SER A 114 -18.64 8.61 48.58
N ARG A 115 -17.69 7.76 48.99
CA ARG A 115 -16.73 7.12 48.09
C ARG A 115 -17.40 6.14 47.13
N GLU A 116 -18.26 5.26 47.65
CA GLU A 116 -19.00 4.31 46.82
C GLU A 116 -20.00 5.04 45.91
N GLN A 117 -20.72 6.04 46.44
CA GLN A 117 -21.62 6.88 45.64
C GLN A 117 -20.88 7.60 44.50
N ASN A 118 -19.69 8.14 44.77
CA ASN A 118 -18.85 8.72 43.71
C ASN A 118 -18.40 7.69 42.68
N SER A 119 -18.10 6.46 43.10
CA SER A 119 -17.73 5.38 42.17
C SER A 119 -18.89 5.03 41.23
N PHE A 120 -20.14 5.02 41.73
CA PHE A 120 -21.32 4.87 40.88
C PHE A 120 -21.51 6.03 39.90
N LYS A 121 -21.29 7.28 40.34
CA LYS A 121 -21.29 8.44 39.43
C LYS A 121 -20.24 8.30 38.34
N MET A 122 -19.08 7.70 38.62
CA MET A 122 -18.05 7.46 37.61
C MET A 122 -18.45 6.38 36.60
N LEU A 123 -19.37 5.46 36.92
CA LEU A 123 -19.84 4.44 35.97
C LEU A 123 -20.64 5.04 34.81
N SER A 124 -21.36 6.15 35.03
CA SER A 124 -22.13 6.80 33.95
C SER A 124 -21.27 7.42 32.86
N THR A 125 -20.00 7.73 33.18
CA THR A 125 -19.01 8.27 32.25
C THR A 125 -17.88 7.28 31.94
N TRP A 126 -17.96 6.05 32.47
CA TRP A 126 -16.91 5.06 32.33
C TRP A 126 -16.76 4.64 30.87
N LYS A 127 -15.51 4.58 30.42
CA LYS A 127 -15.12 4.02 29.14
C LYS A 127 -14.08 2.94 29.39
N ILE A 128 -14.05 1.95 28.50
CA ILE A 128 -13.00 0.94 28.50
C ILE A 128 -11.64 1.66 28.44
N PRO A 129 -10.72 1.43 29.39
CA PRO A 129 -9.40 2.03 29.34
C PRO A 129 -8.68 1.67 28.04
N GLY A 130 -7.95 2.59 27.42
CA GLY A 130 -7.24 2.30 26.16
C GLY A 130 -6.20 1.18 26.26
N ALA A 131 -5.70 0.89 27.46
CA ALA A 131 -4.79 -0.23 27.74
C ALA A 131 -5.51 -1.58 27.97
N TYR A 132 -6.84 -1.59 28.02
CA TYR A 132 -7.62 -2.81 28.16
C TYR A 132 -7.95 -3.39 26.78
N ASP A 133 -7.51 -4.62 26.56
CA ASP A 133 -7.77 -5.36 25.33
C ASP A 133 -9.03 -6.23 25.49
N PRO A 134 -10.18 -5.82 24.91
CA PRO A 134 -11.39 -6.62 24.99
C PRO A 134 -11.17 -7.95 24.24
N THR A 135 -11.54 -9.07 24.88
CA THR A 135 -11.47 -10.38 24.24
C THR A 135 -12.50 -10.45 23.12
N ALA A 136 -12.05 -10.61 21.88
CA ALA A 136 -12.93 -10.89 20.75
C ALA A 136 -13.16 -12.40 20.64
N HIS A 137 -14.33 -12.79 20.13
CA HIS A 137 -14.55 -14.16 19.68
C HIS A 137 -13.78 -14.38 18.38
N THR A 138 -12.99 -15.45 18.29
CA THR A 138 -12.13 -15.74 17.14
C THR A 138 -12.15 -17.24 16.85
N ALA A 139 -11.90 -17.64 15.61
CA ALA A 139 -11.77 -19.07 15.25
C ALA A 139 -10.64 -19.77 16.05
N ALA A 140 -9.59 -19.04 16.44
CA ALA A 140 -8.57 -19.56 17.35
C ALA A 140 -9.12 -19.84 18.75
N ALA A 141 -10.06 -19.03 19.25
CA ALA A 141 -10.76 -19.30 20.50
C ALA A 141 -11.63 -20.56 20.39
N ASP A 142 -12.39 -20.70 19.29
CA ASP A 142 -13.21 -21.90 19.03
C ASP A 142 -12.35 -23.15 18.95
N PHE A 143 -11.20 -23.06 18.29
CA PHE A 143 -10.22 -24.13 18.25
C PHE A 143 -9.75 -24.52 19.66
N MET A 144 -9.36 -23.55 20.50
CA MET A 144 -8.96 -23.83 21.89
C MET A 144 -10.09 -24.41 22.75
N ILE A 145 -11.34 -23.99 22.52
CA ILE A 145 -12.52 -24.59 23.16
C ILE A 145 -12.68 -26.04 22.69
N SER A 146 -12.50 -26.31 21.40
CA SER A 146 -12.59 -27.66 20.84
C SER A 146 -11.49 -28.59 21.35
N LEU A 147 -10.28 -28.07 21.61
CA LEU A 147 -9.24 -28.79 22.31
C LEU A 147 -9.72 -29.13 23.73
N ALA A 148 -10.17 -28.13 24.50
CA ALA A 148 -10.60 -28.33 25.89
C ALA A 148 -11.74 -29.35 26.07
N GLN A 149 -12.55 -29.58 25.03
CA GLN A 149 -13.67 -30.52 25.02
C GLN A 149 -13.29 -31.93 24.55
N ASP A 150 -12.12 -32.14 23.96
CA ASP A 150 -11.71 -33.40 23.36
C ASP A 150 -10.28 -33.81 23.80
N PRO A 151 -10.14 -34.73 24.77
CA PRO A 151 -8.84 -35.20 25.25
C PRO A 151 -7.93 -35.79 24.17
N LYS A 152 -8.50 -36.37 23.10
CA LYS A 152 -7.70 -36.89 21.98
C LYS A 152 -7.06 -35.74 21.21
N LYS A 153 -7.83 -34.70 20.88
CA LYS A 153 -7.30 -33.50 20.23
C LYS A 153 -6.25 -32.77 21.08
N ILE A 154 -6.40 -32.75 22.41
CA ILE A 154 -5.36 -32.20 23.30
C ILE A 154 -4.06 -33.00 23.15
N SER A 155 -4.15 -34.33 23.17
CA SER A 155 -2.99 -35.21 23.04
C SER A 155 -2.31 -35.02 21.69
N GLU A 156 -3.07 -35.03 20.59
CA GLU A 156 -2.57 -34.76 19.23
C GLU A 156 -1.94 -33.37 19.11
N PHE A 157 -2.56 -32.35 19.72
CA PHE A 157 -2.02 -30.99 19.72
C PHE A 157 -0.74 -30.88 20.54
N GLN A 158 -0.59 -31.62 21.64
CA GLN A 158 0.64 -31.64 22.44
C GLN A 158 1.79 -32.31 21.68
N GLU A 159 1.52 -33.38 20.93
CA GLU A 159 2.50 -34.07 20.10
C GLU A 159 2.92 -33.22 18.88
N ASN A 160 1.94 -32.61 18.20
CA ASN A 160 2.20 -31.79 17.02
C ASN A 160 1.22 -30.62 16.91
N PRO A 161 1.51 -29.49 17.60
CA PRO A 161 0.64 -28.31 17.59
C PRO A 161 0.38 -27.77 16.19
N GLY A 162 1.37 -27.90 15.30
CA GLY A 162 1.31 -27.40 13.93
C GLY A 162 0.38 -28.18 13.02
N LYS A 163 0.26 -29.50 13.20
CA LYS A 163 -0.63 -30.32 12.38
C LYS A 163 -2.09 -29.90 12.60
N LEU A 164 -2.55 -29.95 13.84
CA LEU A 164 -3.94 -29.71 14.18
C LEU A 164 -4.38 -28.25 13.93
N SER A 165 -3.49 -27.28 14.19
CA SER A 165 -3.79 -25.87 13.97
C SER A 165 -3.86 -25.48 12.49
N ASN A 166 -3.12 -26.18 11.61
CA ASN A 166 -3.17 -25.97 10.15
C ASN A 166 -4.45 -26.58 9.53
N GLU A 167 -4.98 -27.63 10.13
CA GLU A 167 -6.22 -28.30 9.67
C GLU A 167 -7.49 -27.56 10.13
N ALA A 168 -7.38 -26.67 11.11
CA ALA A 168 -8.52 -25.95 11.67
C ALA A 168 -9.06 -24.86 10.73
N THR A 169 -10.36 -24.92 10.43
CA THR A 169 -11.04 -24.00 9.53
C THR A 169 -11.19 -22.60 10.14
N GLY A 170 -10.94 -21.55 9.35
CA GLY A 170 -11.20 -20.16 9.74
C GLY A 170 -10.14 -19.53 10.65
N ILE A 171 -9.16 -20.30 11.11
CA ILE A 171 -8.00 -19.74 11.82
C ILE A 171 -7.15 -18.95 10.82
N LEU A 172 -6.83 -17.71 11.14
CA LEU A 172 -5.96 -16.89 10.29
C LEU A 172 -4.53 -17.44 10.30
N PRO A 173 -3.76 -17.31 9.20
CA PRO A 173 -2.41 -17.90 9.11
C PRO A 173 -1.46 -17.49 10.25
N TRP A 174 -1.57 -16.26 10.76
CA TRP A 174 -0.76 -15.79 11.89
C TRP A 174 -1.19 -16.40 13.22
N GLN A 175 -2.50 -16.64 13.41
CA GLN A 175 -3.03 -17.34 14.59
C GLN A 175 -2.58 -18.79 14.58
N THR A 176 -2.66 -19.46 13.43
CA THR A 176 -2.15 -20.83 13.24
C THR A 176 -0.69 -20.88 13.68
N LYS A 177 0.17 -19.98 13.19
CA LYS A 177 1.58 -19.92 13.63
C LYS A 177 1.72 -19.79 15.16
N TYR A 178 0.95 -18.92 15.80
CA TYR A 178 1.03 -18.70 17.24
C TYR A 178 0.53 -19.91 18.04
N LEU A 179 -0.54 -20.56 17.58
CA LEU A 179 -1.03 -21.80 18.13
C LEU A 179 0.02 -22.91 17.99
N SER A 180 0.61 -23.06 16.80
CA SER A 180 1.66 -24.04 16.50
C SER A 180 2.93 -23.88 17.36
N SER A 181 3.13 -22.71 17.98
CA SER A 181 4.31 -22.47 18.82
C SER A 181 4.22 -23.15 20.19
N GLY A 182 3.02 -23.52 20.65
CA GLY A 182 2.78 -24.02 22.02
C GLY A 182 3.07 -23.01 23.14
N ASN A 183 3.61 -21.83 22.83
CA ASN A 183 3.97 -20.83 23.83
C ASN A 183 2.72 -20.14 24.39
N ARG A 184 2.53 -20.19 25.71
CA ARG A 184 1.34 -19.64 26.40
C ARG A 184 1.05 -18.18 26.04
N ALA A 185 2.07 -17.33 25.91
CA ALA A 185 1.88 -15.93 25.54
C ALA A 185 1.40 -15.79 24.09
N MET A 186 2.01 -16.53 23.15
CA MET A 186 1.60 -16.52 21.74
C MET A 186 0.20 -17.09 21.54
N VAL A 187 -0.13 -18.19 22.21
CA VAL A 187 -1.49 -18.76 22.22
C VAL A 187 -2.48 -17.72 22.74
N ARG A 188 -2.17 -17.01 23.83
CA ARG A 188 -3.01 -15.91 24.32
C ARG A 188 -3.20 -14.83 23.26
N LEU A 189 -2.15 -14.43 22.53
CA LEU A 189 -2.26 -13.42 21.47
C LEU A 189 -3.07 -13.94 20.26
N ALA A 190 -3.02 -15.23 19.96
CA ALA A 190 -3.83 -15.84 18.89
C ALA A 190 -5.33 -15.80 19.23
N VAL A 191 -5.67 -16.16 20.47
CA VAL A 191 -7.05 -16.26 20.97
C VAL A 191 -7.61 -14.89 21.32
N LYS A 192 -6.75 -13.98 21.82
CA LYS A 192 -7.10 -12.63 22.27
C LYS A 192 -6.20 -11.61 21.55
N PRO A 193 -6.38 -11.41 20.24
CA PRO A 193 -5.69 -10.35 19.54
C PRO A 193 -6.05 -9.01 20.17
N ASN A 194 -5.05 -8.21 20.54
CA ASN A 194 -5.27 -6.80 20.77
C ASN A 194 -5.45 -6.07 19.42
N SER A 195 -5.97 -4.85 19.47
CA SER A 195 -6.23 -4.04 18.26
C SER A 195 -4.98 -3.86 17.39
N ASN A 196 -3.79 -3.74 18.02
CA ASN A 196 -2.50 -3.61 17.33
C ASN A 196 -2.09 -4.89 16.60
N ASN A 197 -2.28 -6.06 17.21
CA ASN A 197 -2.00 -7.35 16.57
C ASN A 197 -2.98 -7.62 15.43
N ALA A 198 -4.26 -7.30 15.63
CA ALA A 198 -5.26 -7.37 14.57
C ALA A 198 -4.93 -6.40 13.42
N ALA A 199 -4.51 -5.17 13.73
CA ALA A 199 -4.04 -4.19 12.75
C ALA A 199 -2.84 -4.70 11.96
N ARG A 200 -1.82 -5.23 12.66
CA ARG A 200 -0.63 -5.79 12.05
C ARG A 200 -0.95 -7.00 11.19
N ALA A 201 -1.85 -7.88 11.64
CA ALA A 201 -2.32 -9.00 10.84
C ALA A 201 -3.03 -8.55 9.55
N ALA A 202 -3.94 -7.58 9.66
CA ALA A 202 -4.62 -6.99 8.50
C ALA A 202 -3.62 -6.34 7.53
N ALA A 203 -2.64 -5.60 8.05
CA ALA A 203 -1.59 -4.98 7.26
C ALA A 203 -0.72 -6.02 6.53
N ILE A 204 -0.39 -7.13 7.18
CA ILE A 204 0.31 -8.26 6.54
C ILE A 204 -0.54 -8.86 5.43
N GLU A 205 -1.82 -9.11 5.71
CA GLU A 205 -2.75 -9.67 4.72
C GLU A 205 -2.91 -8.75 3.50
N LEU A 206 -2.97 -7.43 3.70
CA LEU A 206 -2.96 -6.43 2.60
C LEU A 206 -1.71 -6.54 1.73
N LEU A 207 -0.56 -6.90 2.30
CA LEU A 207 0.71 -7.03 1.57
C LEU A 207 0.89 -8.41 0.92
N THR A 208 0.27 -9.46 1.44
CA THR A 208 0.46 -10.85 0.96
C THR A 208 -0.67 -11.36 0.08
N SER A 209 -1.89 -10.85 0.26
CA SER A 209 -3.10 -11.38 -0.36
C SER A 209 -3.67 -10.39 -1.38
N ASN A 210 -3.48 -10.69 -2.66
CA ASN A 210 -3.95 -9.82 -3.75
C ASN A 210 -5.48 -9.69 -3.78
N SER A 211 -6.21 -10.74 -3.38
CA SER A 211 -7.68 -10.70 -3.26
C SER A 211 -8.13 -9.78 -2.14
N PHE A 212 -7.52 -9.88 -0.95
CA PHE A 212 -7.86 -9.01 0.19
C PHE A 212 -7.47 -7.55 -0.05
N CYS A 213 -6.29 -7.31 -0.63
CA CYS A 213 -5.86 -5.96 -1.01
C CYS A 213 -6.83 -5.33 -2.02
N LYS A 214 -7.26 -6.10 -3.03
CA LYS A 214 -8.23 -5.62 -4.02
C LYS A 214 -9.59 -5.35 -3.39
N SER A 215 -10.12 -6.25 -2.56
CA SER A 215 -11.42 -6.04 -1.92
C SER A 215 -11.40 -4.84 -0.97
N TYR A 216 -10.33 -4.67 -0.20
CA TYR A 216 -10.14 -3.49 0.66
C TYR A 216 -10.07 -2.19 -0.17
N ALA A 217 -9.30 -2.18 -1.26
CA ALA A 217 -9.20 -1.02 -2.14
C ALA A 217 -10.52 -0.67 -2.85
N ASP A 218 -11.29 -1.69 -3.25
CA ASP A 218 -12.61 -1.48 -3.86
C ASP A 218 -13.61 -0.96 -2.83
N GLU A 219 -13.56 -1.42 -1.57
CA GLU A 219 -14.36 -0.88 -0.47
C GLU A 219 -14.00 0.57 -0.14
N MET A 220 -12.71 0.93 -0.09
CA MET A 220 -12.28 2.33 0.07
C MET A 220 -12.80 3.22 -1.05
N LYS A 221 -12.73 2.79 -2.32
CA LYS A 221 -13.22 3.58 -3.46
C LYS A 221 -14.73 3.81 -3.39
N LYS A 222 -15.48 2.82 -2.92
CA LYS A 222 -16.94 2.89 -2.79
C LYS A 222 -17.37 4.00 -1.82
N TYR A 223 -16.59 4.26 -0.78
CA TYR A 223 -16.91 5.19 0.30
C TYR A 223 -15.99 6.42 0.38
N VAL A 224 -15.15 6.68 -0.63
CA VAL A 224 -14.14 7.77 -0.59
C VAL A 224 -14.72 9.18 -0.36
N HIS A 225 -16.01 9.37 -0.65
CA HIS A 225 -16.73 10.62 -0.43
C HIS A 225 -17.74 10.56 0.73
N ASP A 226 -17.79 9.43 1.44
CA ASP A 226 -18.69 9.21 2.58
C ASP A 226 -18.02 9.72 3.87
N PRO A 227 -18.66 10.61 4.66
CA PRO A 227 -18.11 11.05 5.95
C PRO A 227 -17.94 9.90 6.96
N ASP A 228 -18.64 8.78 6.79
CA ASP A 228 -18.57 7.59 7.66
C ASP A 228 -17.58 6.53 7.15
N LEU A 229 -16.65 6.89 6.25
CA LEU A 229 -15.66 5.98 5.65
C LEU A 229 -14.98 5.06 6.68
N ASP A 230 -14.49 5.61 7.79
CA ASP A 230 -13.78 4.84 8.82
C ASP A 230 -14.66 3.78 9.48
N THR A 231 -15.92 4.11 9.76
CA THR A 231 -16.89 3.16 10.33
C THR A 231 -17.17 2.03 9.35
N LYS A 232 -17.33 2.33 8.06
CA LYS A 232 -17.57 1.32 7.01
C LYS A 232 -16.35 0.41 6.81
N LEU A 233 -15.14 0.97 6.77
CA LEU A 233 -13.92 0.20 6.65
C LEU A 233 -13.62 -0.63 7.91
N THR A 234 -13.96 -0.13 9.09
CA THR A 234 -13.87 -0.90 10.34
C THR A 234 -14.78 -2.13 10.29
N ALA A 235 -16.05 -1.95 9.88
CA ALA A 235 -16.97 -3.07 9.69
C ALA A 235 -16.48 -4.08 8.63
N PHE A 236 -15.87 -3.60 7.54
CA PHE A 236 -15.25 -4.46 6.52
C PHE A 236 -14.09 -5.29 7.11
N LEU A 237 -13.21 -4.66 7.89
CA LEU A 237 -12.09 -5.34 8.54
C LEU A 237 -12.59 -6.39 9.54
N GLU A 238 -13.61 -6.05 10.35
CA GLU A 238 -14.25 -6.98 11.28
C GLU A 238 -14.89 -8.17 10.57
N LEU A 239 -15.58 -7.94 9.45
CA LEU A 239 -16.17 -9.00 8.61
C LEU A 239 -15.11 -9.99 8.10
N HIS A 240 -13.87 -9.54 7.89
CA HIS A 240 -12.74 -10.39 7.48
C HIS A 240 -11.93 -10.92 8.68
N GLY A 241 -12.45 -10.81 9.90
CA GLY A 241 -11.83 -11.34 11.12
C GLY A 241 -10.77 -10.42 11.76
N PHE A 242 -10.65 -9.17 11.30
CA PHE A 242 -9.71 -8.19 11.84
C PHE A 242 -10.44 -7.16 12.69
N LYS A 243 -10.44 -7.34 14.01
CA LYS A 243 -11.02 -6.39 14.96
C LYS A 243 -10.09 -5.18 15.18
N THR A 244 -10.10 -4.26 14.20
CA THR A 244 -9.18 -3.12 14.13
C THR A 244 -9.77 -1.99 13.29
N THR A 245 -9.12 -0.82 13.28
CA THR A 245 -9.56 0.38 12.53
C THR A 245 -8.60 0.69 11.37
N PRO A 246 -9.02 1.44 10.34
CA PRO A 246 -8.14 1.88 9.25
C PRO A 246 -6.86 2.59 9.72
N ASP A 247 -6.98 3.50 10.68
CA ASP A 247 -5.84 4.21 11.29
C ASP A 247 -4.85 3.24 11.95
N ALA A 248 -5.35 2.25 12.68
CA ALA A 248 -4.49 1.26 13.30
C ALA A 248 -3.77 0.40 12.24
N VAL A 249 -4.47 0.01 11.16
CA VAL A 249 -3.87 -0.70 10.02
C VAL A 249 -2.81 0.15 9.34
N GLN A 250 -3.05 1.44 9.14
CA GLN A 250 -2.07 2.37 8.57
C GLN A 250 -0.83 2.49 9.47
N ASN A 251 -1.00 2.64 10.77
CA ASN A 251 0.10 2.65 11.74
C ASN A 251 0.89 1.33 11.69
N ALA A 252 0.19 0.19 11.64
CA ALA A 252 0.84 -1.11 11.53
C ALA A 252 1.57 -1.30 10.19
N LEU A 253 1.05 -0.76 9.08
CA LEU A 253 1.78 -0.71 7.79
C LEU A 253 3.06 0.12 7.90
N GLN A 254 3.03 1.23 8.64
CA GLN A 254 4.21 2.05 8.90
C GLN A 254 5.24 1.30 9.76
N GLU A 255 4.80 0.65 10.84
CA GLU A 255 5.68 -0.21 11.65
C GLU A 255 6.28 -1.36 10.83
N LEU A 256 5.51 -1.97 9.93
CA LEU A 256 6.01 -3.02 9.04
C LEU A 256 7.03 -2.49 8.04
N ARG A 257 6.87 -1.27 7.51
CA ARG A 257 7.88 -0.62 6.66
C ARG A 257 9.20 -0.44 7.40
N GLU A 258 9.14 -0.17 8.70
CA GLU A 258 10.32 0.04 9.53
C GLU A 258 10.97 -1.27 10.01
N SER A 259 10.18 -2.31 10.25
CA SER A 259 10.62 -3.55 10.93
C SER A 259 10.64 -4.81 10.06
N SER A 260 10.09 -4.78 8.84
CA SER A 260 9.95 -5.96 7.98
C SER A 260 10.37 -5.68 6.54
N LEU A 261 10.92 -6.69 5.87
CA LEU A 261 11.19 -6.66 4.43
C LEU A 261 9.93 -6.86 3.57
N LEU A 262 8.81 -7.27 4.16
CA LEU A 262 7.59 -7.60 3.43
C LEU A 262 7.06 -6.44 2.56
N PRO A 263 6.96 -5.18 3.04
CA PRO A 263 6.52 -4.05 2.21
C PRO A 263 7.50 -3.70 1.08
N TRP A 264 8.73 -4.20 1.19
CA TRP A 264 9.84 -3.97 0.27
C TRP A 264 10.11 -5.18 -0.64
N ARG A 265 9.19 -6.14 -0.69
CA ARG A 265 9.32 -7.33 -1.54
C ARG A 265 9.21 -6.95 -3.02
N GLN A 266 10.34 -6.73 -3.67
CA GLN A 266 10.42 -6.42 -5.08
C GLN A 266 11.83 -6.67 -5.65
N VAL A 267 11.96 -6.54 -6.97
CA VAL A 267 13.23 -6.45 -7.69
C VAL A 267 13.57 -4.98 -7.90
N TYR A 268 14.69 -4.54 -7.32
CA TYR A 268 15.20 -3.19 -7.42
C TYR A 268 16.38 -3.13 -8.36
N HIS A 269 16.33 -2.18 -9.30
CA HIS A 269 17.38 -1.96 -10.27
C HIS A 269 18.29 -0.82 -9.80
N THR A 270 19.60 -1.02 -9.90
CA THR A 270 20.62 -0.03 -9.54
C THR A 270 21.59 0.18 -10.70
N SER A 271 22.44 1.22 -10.62
CA SER A 271 23.51 1.46 -11.61
C SER A 271 24.57 0.35 -11.63
N VAL A 272 24.69 -0.46 -10.57
CA VAL A 272 25.77 -1.44 -10.40
C VAL A 272 25.30 -2.90 -10.36
N GLY A 273 24.00 -3.17 -10.20
CA GLY A 273 23.44 -4.51 -10.08
C GLY A 273 21.95 -4.54 -9.77
N ILE A 274 21.44 -5.72 -9.44
CA ILE A 274 20.04 -5.96 -9.04
C ILE A 274 20.03 -6.38 -7.58
N LEU A 275 19.12 -5.79 -6.80
CA LEU A 275 18.76 -6.25 -5.46
C LEU A 275 17.36 -6.88 -5.56
N GLU A 276 17.24 -8.15 -5.23
CA GLU A 276 15.96 -8.84 -5.15
C GLU A 276 15.62 -9.17 -3.71
N ILE A 277 14.41 -8.82 -3.28
CA ILE A 277 13.88 -9.12 -1.95
C ILE A 277 12.69 -10.06 -2.13
N ARG A 278 12.80 -11.28 -1.60
CA ARG A 278 11.72 -12.29 -1.59
C ARG A 278 11.25 -12.50 -0.16
N CYS A 279 9.97 -12.32 0.09
CA CYS A 279 9.34 -12.65 1.37
C CYS A 279 8.03 -13.39 1.11
N LYS A 280 7.85 -14.55 1.74
CA LYS A 280 6.57 -15.27 1.67
C LYS A 280 5.55 -14.67 2.63
N ASN A 281 5.98 -14.24 3.82
CA ASN A 281 5.13 -13.64 4.85
C ASN A 281 5.94 -12.71 5.77
N ALA A 282 5.30 -12.03 6.72
CA ALA A 282 5.95 -11.04 7.59
C ALA A 282 6.95 -11.61 8.60
N ASN A 283 6.87 -12.91 8.85
CA ASN A 283 7.70 -13.64 9.79
C ASN A 283 8.85 -14.40 9.09
N ASP A 284 8.76 -14.51 7.77
CA ASP A 284 9.85 -14.96 6.93
C ASP A 284 10.97 -13.94 7.12
N LYS A 285 12.17 -14.42 7.47
CA LYS A 285 13.36 -13.55 7.49
C LYS A 285 13.50 -12.83 6.14
N GLY A 286 12.93 -13.42 5.08
CA GLY A 286 13.08 -12.97 3.72
C GLY A 286 14.36 -13.55 3.14
N GLN A 287 14.46 -13.51 1.82
CA GLN A 287 15.70 -13.73 1.10
C GLN A 287 16.08 -12.42 0.46
N VAL A 288 17.29 -11.97 0.74
CA VAL A 288 17.91 -10.84 0.07
C VAL A 288 18.94 -11.41 -0.89
N ILE A 289 18.85 -11.04 -2.16
CA ILE A 289 19.74 -11.52 -3.22
C ILE A 289 20.36 -10.29 -3.88
N TRP A 290 21.69 -10.23 -3.91
CA TRP A 290 22.44 -9.14 -4.53
C TRP A 290 23.30 -9.68 -5.67
N LYS A 291 23.09 -9.20 -6.90
CA LYS A 291 23.79 -9.70 -8.12
C LYS A 291 23.79 -11.23 -8.21
N ASP A 292 22.60 -11.83 -8.04
CA ASP A 292 22.38 -13.28 -8.06
C ASP A 292 23.04 -14.07 -6.90
N ALA A 293 23.75 -13.40 -5.98
CA ALA A 293 24.30 -14.02 -4.78
C ALA A 293 23.33 -13.84 -3.58
N PRO A 294 22.87 -14.92 -2.94
CA PRO A 294 22.03 -14.80 -1.75
C PRO A 294 22.84 -14.26 -0.57
N ILE A 295 22.28 -13.29 0.16
CA ILE A 295 22.83 -12.75 1.40
C ILE A 295 22.39 -13.64 2.55
N GLN A 296 23.32 -14.37 3.16
CA GLN A 296 22.98 -15.34 4.21
C GLN A 296 22.65 -14.69 5.55
N LYS A 297 23.31 -13.58 5.87
CA LYS A 297 23.15 -12.86 7.14
C LYS A 297 22.91 -11.38 6.85
N PHE A 298 21.70 -10.92 7.15
CA PHE A 298 21.34 -9.51 7.09
C PHE A 298 20.47 -9.14 8.30
N MET A 299 20.38 -7.84 8.57
CA MET A 299 19.46 -7.27 9.54
C MET A 299 18.61 -6.19 8.86
N PHE A 300 17.34 -6.12 9.22
CA PHE A 300 16.44 -5.06 8.76
C PHE A 300 15.80 -4.37 9.95
N SER A 301 16.03 -3.07 10.09
CA SER A 301 15.47 -2.26 11.18
C SER A 301 15.42 -0.79 10.78
N SER A 302 14.40 -0.06 11.23
CA SER A 302 14.20 1.36 10.90
C SER A 302 14.30 1.64 9.39
N SER A 303 13.65 0.78 8.60
CA SER A 303 13.68 0.79 7.13
C SER A 303 15.08 0.65 6.53
N THR A 304 16.05 0.12 7.30
CA THR A 304 17.44 0.00 6.89
C THR A 304 17.85 -1.47 6.82
N LEU A 305 18.21 -1.91 5.62
CA LEU A 305 18.78 -3.23 5.35
C LEU A 305 20.30 -3.16 5.47
N THR A 306 20.87 -4.01 6.32
CA THR A 306 22.31 -4.09 6.52
C THR A 306 22.81 -5.53 6.36
N TRP A 307 23.95 -5.69 5.73
CA TRP A 307 24.67 -6.97 5.69
C TRP A 307 26.17 -6.74 5.54
N ASN A 308 26.95 -7.76 5.90
CA ASN A 308 28.39 -7.80 5.70
C ASN A 308 28.74 -8.86 4.65
N ALA A 309 29.85 -8.64 3.95
CA ALA A 309 30.40 -9.62 3.03
C ALA A 309 30.72 -10.94 3.74
N ASP A 310 30.42 -12.06 3.10
CA ASP A 310 30.67 -13.41 3.60
C ASP A 310 31.48 -14.23 2.57
N THR A 311 31.29 -15.55 2.55
CA THR A 311 31.94 -16.44 1.58
C THR A 311 31.22 -16.45 0.23
N VAL A 312 29.90 -16.24 0.23
CA VAL A 312 29.04 -16.29 -0.97
C VAL A 312 28.90 -14.91 -1.58
N ASN A 313 28.62 -13.89 -0.78
CA ASN A 313 28.48 -12.51 -1.22
C ASN A 313 29.70 -11.68 -0.82
N GLN A 314 30.41 -11.14 -1.82
CA GLN A 314 31.63 -10.35 -1.62
C GLN A 314 31.36 -8.86 -1.33
N SER A 315 30.13 -8.48 -0.98
CA SER A 315 29.76 -7.09 -0.70
C SER A 315 29.19 -6.90 0.70
N SER A 316 29.33 -5.71 1.25
CA SER A 316 28.65 -5.24 2.45
C SER A 316 27.79 -4.04 2.09
N ALA A 317 26.66 -3.85 2.77
CA ALA A 317 25.81 -2.69 2.51
C ALA A 317 25.04 -2.19 3.73
N VAL A 318 24.63 -0.92 3.63
CA VAL A 318 23.66 -0.25 4.49
C VAL A 318 22.70 0.53 3.59
N LEU A 319 21.49 0.00 3.38
CA LEU A 319 20.50 0.52 2.44
C LEU A 319 19.25 1.00 3.19
N LYS A 320 18.90 2.27 3.05
CA LYS A 320 17.69 2.87 3.63
C LYS A 320 16.57 2.89 2.58
N PHE A 321 15.48 2.23 2.89
CA PHE A 321 14.27 2.14 2.06
C PHE A 321 13.33 3.30 2.37
N THR A 322 12.75 3.87 1.31
CA THR A 322 11.77 4.96 1.35
C THR A 322 10.74 4.77 0.23
N THR A 323 9.73 5.64 0.17
CA THR A 323 8.78 5.69 -0.94
C THR A 323 8.80 7.08 -1.57
N GLU A 324 8.82 7.16 -2.89
CA GLU A 324 8.65 8.39 -3.68
C GLU A 324 7.47 8.19 -4.62
N ASP A 325 6.48 9.09 -4.59
CA ASP A 325 5.20 8.93 -5.32
C ASP A 325 4.49 7.59 -5.09
N GLY A 326 4.64 7.01 -3.89
CA GLY A 326 4.08 5.72 -3.52
C GLY A 326 4.86 4.51 -4.03
N LEU A 327 5.96 4.70 -4.76
CA LEU A 327 6.82 3.64 -5.26
C LEU A 327 7.99 3.42 -4.29
N PRO A 328 8.27 2.17 -3.90
CA PRO A 328 9.42 1.86 -3.06
C PRO A 328 10.75 2.07 -3.79
N LEU A 329 11.71 2.68 -3.09
CA LEU A 329 13.08 2.86 -3.52
C LEU A 329 14.03 2.72 -2.32
N PHE A 330 15.33 2.66 -2.57
CA PHE A 330 16.33 2.75 -1.52
C PHE A 330 17.52 3.63 -1.92
N THR A 331 18.20 4.17 -0.91
CA THR A 331 19.48 4.86 -1.03
C THR A 331 20.44 4.36 0.06
N GLY A 332 21.74 4.31 -0.20
CA GLY A 332 22.65 3.75 0.79
C GLY A 332 24.10 3.67 0.39
N LYS A 333 24.80 2.80 1.11
CA LYS A 333 26.23 2.51 0.96
C LYS A 333 26.39 1.04 0.58
N LEU A 334 27.23 0.76 -0.41
CA LEU A 334 27.62 -0.58 -0.84
C LEU A 334 29.13 -0.60 -1.09
N TRP A 335 29.83 -1.62 -0.61
CA TRP A 335 31.26 -1.78 -0.83
C TRP A 335 31.67 -3.25 -0.89
N ASP A 336 32.78 -3.53 -1.55
CA ASP A 336 33.32 -4.89 -1.64
C ASP A 336 34.04 -5.27 -0.33
N LYS A 337 34.18 -6.57 -0.07
CA LYS A 337 34.74 -7.17 1.16
C LYS A 337 36.08 -6.55 1.62
N ASN A 338 36.90 -6.14 0.66
CA ASN A 338 38.25 -5.61 0.91
C ASN A 338 38.32 -4.08 0.85
N GLN A 339 37.18 -3.40 0.73
CA GLN A 339 37.11 -1.94 0.68
C GLN A 339 36.56 -1.38 1.99
N PRO A 340 37.00 -0.18 2.42
CA PRO A 340 36.37 0.51 3.54
C PRO A 340 34.95 0.95 3.17
N GLN A 341 34.08 1.06 4.16
CA GLN A 341 32.74 1.61 3.98
C GLN A 341 32.81 3.04 3.39
N PRO A 342 32.07 3.36 2.31
CA PRO A 342 32.07 4.68 1.70
C PRO A 342 31.62 5.79 2.67
N ALA A 343 32.24 6.97 2.57
CA ALA A 343 31.88 8.12 3.39
C ALA A 343 30.47 8.63 3.05
N SER A 344 30.12 8.70 1.77
CA SER A 344 28.83 9.12 1.24
C SER A 344 27.98 7.95 0.72
N GLN A 345 26.70 8.20 0.47
CA GLN A 345 25.85 7.26 -0.26
C GLN A 345 26.41 7.07 -1.68
N ASN A 346 26.54 5.82 -2.13
CA ASN A 346 27.10 5.48 -3.44
C ASN A 346 26.20 4.52 -4.24
N ILE A 347 25.03 4.19 -3.70
CA ILE A 347 24.04 3.35 -4.39
C ILE A 347 22.62 3.83 -4.11
N ASN A 348 21.81 3.75 -5.15
CA ASN A 348 20.36 3.92 -5.10
C ASN A 348 19.71 2.84 -5.97
N GLY A 349 18.50 2.43 -5.60
CA GLY A 349 17.72 1.48 -6.37
C GLY A 349 16.24 1.80 -6.32
N ALA A 350 15.54 1.56 -7.42
CA ALA A 350 14.09 1.77 -7.53
C ALA A 350 13.45 0.58 -8.25
N ILE A 351 12.14 0.43 -8.06
CA ILE A 351 11.36 -0.61 -8.75
C ILE A 351 11.05 -0.18 -10.18
N GLU A 352 11.22 -1.08 -11.15
CA GLU A 352 10.73 -0.84 -12.52
C GLU A 352 9.19 -0.90 -12.49
N ASN A 353 8.52 0.17 -12.91
CA ASN A 353 7.06 0.33 -12.80
C ASN A 353 6.35 -0.49 -13.92
N PHE A 354 6.02 -1.76 -13.68
CA PHE A 354 5.47 -2.67 -14.71
C PHE A 354 3.94 -2.55 -14.90
N LYS A 355 3.46 -1.66 -15.77
CA LYS A 355 2.32 -1.98 -16.68
C LYS A 355 2.92 -2.81 -17.81
N SER A 356 2.33 -3.95 -18.22
CA SER A 356 2.82 -4.98 -19.18
C SER A 356 4.34 -4.95 -19.44
N PRO A 357 5.10 -6.04 -19.19
CA PRO A 357 6.56 -6.00 -19.37
C PRO A 357 7.01 -5.67 -20.82
N LEU A 358 6.11 -5.68 -21.81
CA LEU A 358 6.34 -5.10 -23.15
C LEU A 358 6.01 -3.60 -23.24
N SER A 359 5.05 -3.08 -22.47
CA SER A 359 4.65 -1.67 -22.50
C SER A 359 5.63 -0.69 -21.86
N ILE A 360 6.54 -1.18 -21.03
CA ILE A 360 7.74 -0.39 -20.65
C ILE A 360 8.60 -0.09 -21.88
N TRP A 361 8.63 -1.02 -22.85
CA TRP A 361 9.32 -0.88 -24.13
C TRP A 361 8.46 -0.20 -25.20
N ARG A 362 7.34 0.45 -24.83
CA ARG A 362 6.52 1.24 -25.79
C ARG A 362 7.36 2.36 -26.38
N GLY A 363 7.37 2.48 -27.69
CA GLY A 363 8.08 3.54 -28.40
C GLY A 363 8.45 3.13 -29.82
N ASN A 364 8.99 4.09 -30.56
CA ASN A 364 9.68 3.79 -31.81
C ASN A 364 11.15 3.50 -31.49
N TYR A 365 11.77 2.62 -32.25
CA TYR A 365 13.16 2.23 -32.09
C TYR A 365 13.85 2.43 -33.43
N ARG A 366 14.98 3.13 -33.38
CA ARG A 366 15.94 3.13 -34.47
C ARG A 366 16.68 1.82 -34.41
N THR A 367 16.67 1.07 -35.50
CA THR A 367 17.24 -0.27 -35.53
C THR A 367 18.43 -0.33 -36.46
N THR A 368 19.21 -1.38 -36.32
CA THR A 368 20.37 -1.69 -37.16
C THR A 368 20.38 -3.18 -37.40
N THR A 369 20.59 -3.58 -38.65
CA THR A 369 20.76 -4.98 -39.04
C THR A 369 22.20 -5.25 -39.49
N LEU A 370 22.71 -6.44 -39.21
CA LEU A 370 23.95 -6.91 -39.82
C LEU A 370 23.64 -7.53 -41.18
N ALA A 371 24.35 -7.06 -42.21
CA ALA A 371 24.33 -7.71 -43.51
C ALA A 371 24.80 -9.17 -43.39
N LYS A 372 24.13 -10.08 -44.08
CA LYS A 372 24.41 -11.53 -44.09
C LYS A 372 25.91 -11.76 -44.39
N GLY A 373 26.66 -12.27 -43.40
CA GLY A 373 28.11 -12.53 -43.52
C GLY A 373 29.05 -11.40 -43.07
N SER A 374 28.53 -10.20 -42.72
CA SER A 374 29.35 -9.10 -42.18
C SER A 374 29.41 -9.17 -40.66
N LYS A 375 30.62 -9.26 -40.10
CA LYS A 375 30.84 -9.25 -38.64
C LYS A 375 30.92 -7.84 -38.04
N ARG A 376 30.94 -6.77 -38.83
CA ARG A 376 31.33 -5.43 -38.32
C ARG A 376 30.60 -4.21 -38.90
N GLN A 377 29.75 -4.36 -39.91
CA GLN A 377 29.08 -3.20 -40.52
C GLN A 377 27.56 -3.36 -40.37
N GLY A 378 27.02 -2.69 -39.37
CA GLY A 378 25.58 -2.54 -39.20
C GLY A 378 25.04 -1.54 -40.22
N ILE A 379 24.00 -1.93 -40.96
CA ILE A 379 23.22 -1.03 -41.80
C ILE A 379 21.95 -0.63 -41.05
N PRO A 380 21.38 0.57 -41.28
CA PRO A 380 20.09 0.93 -40.72
C PRO A 380 19.07 -0.17 -40.94
N GLY A 381 18.46 -0.64 -39.87
CA GLY A 381 17.53 -1.76 -39.87
C GLY A 381 16.10 -1.29 -40.12
N LEU A 382 15.18 -2.25 -40.13
CA LEU A 382 13.74 -1.97 -40.19
C LEU A 382 13.28 -1.30 -38.89
N GLU A 383 12.69 -0.10 -38.99
CA GLU A 383 12.15 0.61 -37.82
C GLU A 383 11.21 -0.28 -37.02
N MET A 384 11.31 -0.23 -35.70
CA MET A 384 10.45 -1.01 -34.85
C MET A 384 9.59 -0.10 -34.00
N ALA A 385 8.28 -0.33 -34.01
CA ALA A 385 7.34 0.43 -33.18
C ALA A 385 6.60 -0.53 -32.26
N ILE A 386 6.50 -0.17 -30.99
CA ILE A 386 5.69 -0.89 -30.01
C ILE A 386 4.64 0.09 -29.50
N THR A 387 3.37 -0.17 -29.81
CA THR A 387 2.26 0.71 -29.42
C THR A 387 1.21 -0.05 -28.61
N PHE A 388 0.45 0.66 -27.79
CA PHE A 388 -0.63 0.08 -26.98
C PHE A 388 -1.89 0.92 -27.14
N SER A 389 -3.04 0.28 -27.22
CA SER A 389 -4.34 0.95 -27.24
C SER A 389 -5.23 0.39 -26.12
N LYS A 390 -6.32 1.11 -25.79
CA LYS A 390 -7.31 0.61 -24.82
C LYS A 390 -7.99 -0.67 -25.29
N THR A 391 -8.11 -0.86 -26.61
CA THR A 391 -8.71 -2.04 -27.22
C THR A 391 -7.72 -3.19 -27.44
N ASN A 392 -6.41 -2.93 -27.31
CA ASN A 392 -5.36 -3.94 -27.41
C ASN A 392 -4.36 -3.81 -26.24
N PRO A 393 -4.68 -4.39 -25.07
CA PRO A 393 -3.81 -4.35 -23.89
C PRO A 393 -2.54 -5.21 -24.05
N VAL A 394 -2.50 -6.11 -25.04
CA VAL A 394 -1.33 -6.93 -25.38
C VAL A 394 -0.27 -6.12 -26.13
N GLY A 395 -0.69 -5.01 -26.76
CA GLY A 395 0.15 -4.15 -27.59
C GLY A 395 0.13 -4.56 -29.06
N THR A 396 0.59 -3.66 -29.93
CA THR A 396 0.96 -3.99 -31.31
C THR A 396 2.45 -3.78 -31.45
N VAL A 397 3.08 -4.67 -32.20
CA VAL A 397 4.48 -4.59 -32.56
C VAL A 397 4.51 -4.43 -34.05
N GLU A 398 5.23 -3.44 -34.56
CA GLU A 398 5.48 -3.25 -35.98
C GLU A 398 6.99 -3.31 -36.21
N CYS A 399 7.40 -3.94 -37.31
CA CYS A 399 8.79 -3.97 -37.75
C CYS A 399 8.84 -3.69 -39.25
N GLY A 400 9.57 -2.63 -39.63
CA GLY A 400 9.62 -2.13 -41.00
C GLY A 400 8.27 -1.59 -41.49
N GLY A 401 7.48 -1.00 -40.59
CA GLY A 401 6.12 -0.53 -40.87
C GLY A 401 5.09 -1.64 -41.11
N LYS A 402 5.44 -2.91 -40.86
CA LYS A 402 4.52 -4.05 -40.95
C LYS A 402 4.15 -4.56 -39.56
N PRO A 403 2.86 -4.80 -39.28
CA PRO A 403 2.44 -5.44 -38.03
C PRO A 403 3.04 -6.84 -37.88
N VAL A 404 3.52 -7.14 -36.68
CA VAL A 404 4.02 -8.45 -36.26
C VAL A 404 2.86 -9.20 -35.61
N ALA A 405 2.41 -10.28 -36.26
CA ALA A 405 1.36 -11.15 -35.72
C ALA A 405 1.93 -12.15 -34.68
N ASP A 406 1.07 -12.62 -33.77
CA ASP A 406 1.31 -13.73 -32.83
C ASP A 406 2.60 -13.62 -31.98
N PHE A 407 3.00 -12.40 -31.63
CA PHE A 407 4.18 -12.19 -30.81
C PHE A 407 3.94 -12.65 -29.35
N LYS A 408 5.01 -13.08 -28.69
CA LYS A 408 5.05 -13.45 -27.27
C LYS A 408 6.16 -12.67 -26.57
N PHE A 409 5.85 -12.13 -25.39
CA PHE A 409 6.82 -11.41 -24.57
C PHE A 409 7.08 -12.13 -23.25
N LYS A 410 8.32 -12.60 -23.02
CA LYS A 410 8.74 -13.28 -21.79
C LYS A 410 10.20 -12.97 -21.49
N ASN A 411 10.55 -12.70 -20.23
CA ASN A 411 11.92 -12.47 -19.78
C ASN A 411 12.67 -11.41 -20.61
N LYS A 412 12.04 -10.24 -20.79
CA LYS A 412 12.52 -9.14 -21.65
C LYS A 412 12.69 -9.52 -23.14
N THR A 413 12.24 -10.69 -23.57
CA THR A 413 12.39 -11.16 -24.95
C THR A 413 11.03 -11.15 -25.65
N LEU A 414 10.95 -10.41 -26.75
CA LEU A 414 9.84 -10.40 -27.69
C LEU A 414 10.17 -11.36 -28.83
N SER A 415 9.30 -12.35 -29.04
CA SER A 415 9.48 -13.40 -30.05
C SER A 415 8.24 -13.50 -30.93
N TRP A 416 8.44 -13.76 -32.23
CA TRP A 416 7.40 -14.02 -33.22
C TRP A 416 7.98 -14.97 -34.29
N ALA A 417 7.18 -15.34 -35.31
CA ALA A 417 7.57 -16.33 -36.32
C ALA A 417 8.93 -16.05 -37.00
N TYR A 418 9.28 -14.77 -37.16
CA TYR A 418 10.43 -14.31 -37.94
C TYR A 418 11.36 -13.36 -37.17
N GLY A 419 11.27 -13.36 -35.84
CA GLY A 419 12.17 -12.56 -35.03
C GLY A 419 12.09 -12.85 -33.55
N GLU A 420 13.20 -12.55 -32.87
CA GLU A 420 13.36 -12.74 -31.44
C GLU A 420 14.34 -11.69 -30.93
N ILE A 421 13.86 -10.71 -30.17
CA ILE A 421 14.66 -9.61 -29.64
C ILE A 421 14.56 -9.54 -28.12
N THR A 422 15.67 -9.29 -27.47
CA THR A 422 15.79 -9.12 -26.03
C THR A 422 16.07 -7.66 -25.72
N PHE A 423 15.19 -7.07 -24.93
CA PHE A 423 15.30 -5.69 -24.48
C PHE A 423 16.17 -5.57 -23.24
N PHE A 424 16.88 -4.45 -23.15
CA PHE A 424 17.71 -4.07 -22.02
C PHE A 424 17.83 -2.55 -21.98
N ALA A 425 17.86 -1.97 -20.79
CA ALA A 425 18.23 -0.57 -20.64
C ALA A 425 19.76 -0.48 -20.62
N SER A 426 20.36 0.35 -21.47
CA SER A 426 21.79 0.64 -21.28
C SER A 426 21.97 1.42 -19.99
N LYS A 427 23.01 1.08 -19.20
CA LYS A 427 23.39 1.90 -18.04
C LYS A 427 23.66 3.33 -18.53
N ALA A 428 23.09 4.31 -17.84
CA ALA A 428 23.48 5.70 -18.06
C ALA A 428 24.98 5.81 -17.84
N THR A 429 25.69 6.38 -18.80
CA THR A 429 27.10 6.75 -18.65
C THR A 429 27.18 8.25 -18.39
N ALA A 430 28.34 8.76 -18.00
CA ALA A 430 28.53 10.21 -17.85
C ALA A 430 28.22 11.01 -19.14
N SER A 431 28.18 10.33 -20.30
CA SER A 431 27.95 10.91 -21.61
C SER A 431 26.63 10.53 -22.29
N GLU A 432 25.88 9.54 -21.80
CA GLU A 432 24.61 9.09 -22.42
C GLU A 432 23.55 8.73 -21.36
N PRO A 433 22.32 9.25 -21.48
CA PRO A 433 21.21 8.83 -20.62
C PRO A 433 20.91 7.33 -20.82
N SER A 434 20.28 6.69 -19.83
CA SER A 434 19.84 5.30 -20.00
C SER A 434 18.78 5.24 -21.11
N VAL A 435 19.15 4.69 -22.26
CA VAL A 435 18.21 4.49 -23.37
C VAL A 435 17.81 3.02 -23.38
N GLU A 436 16.53 2.78 -23.57
CA GLU A 436 16.00 1.45 -23.81
C GLU A 436 16.53 0.93 -25.15
N LYS A 437 17.21 -0.21 -25.12
CA LYS A 437 17.79 -0.86 -26.28
C LYS A 437 17.25 -2.28 -26.40
N PHE A 438 17.45 -2.89 -27.55
CA PHE A 438 17.28 -4.32 -27.74
C PHE A 438 18.35 -4.88 -28.66
N TYR A 439 18.65 -6.16 -28.54
CA TYR A 439 19.40 -6.92 -29.54
C TYR A 439 18.69 -8.25 -29.79
N GLY A 440 18.92 -8.87 -30.93
CA GLY A 440 18.17 -10.05 -31.31
C GLY A 440 18.41 -10.52 -32.73
N TYR A 441 17.45 -11.31 -33.18
CA TYR A 441 17.43 -11.99 -34.44
C TYR A 441 16.23 -11.51 -35.23
N ILE A 442 16.42 -11.26 -36.52
CA ILE A 442 15.35 -11.12 -37.50
C ILE A 442 15.73 -11.89 -38.75
N TRP A 443 14.77 -12.59 -39.36
CA TRP A 443 14.97 -13.34 -40.60
C TRP A 443 13.73 -13.24 -41.47
N ASN A 444 13.83 -13.61 -42.75
CA ASN A 444 12.67 -13.63 -43.63
C ASN A 444 11.91 -14.95 -43.52
N GLU A 445 10.65 -14.93 -43.94
CA GLU A 445 9.85 -16.13 -44.12
C GLU A 445 10.54 -17.14 -45.05
N GLY A 446 10.64 -18.39 -44.61
CA GLY A 446 11.37 -19.45 -45.31
C GLY A 446 12.89 -19.47 -45.05
N GLU A 447 13.46 -18.48 -44.37
CA GLU A 447 14.86 -18.52 -43.94
C GLU A 447 15.01 -19.15 -42.53
N SER A 448 16.15 -19.78 -42.28
CA SER A 448 16.50 -20.25 -40.93
C SER A 448 16.96 -19.10 -40.04
N LYS A 449 16.63 -19.14 -38.74
CA LYS A 449 17.11 -18.19 -37.72
C LYS A 449 18.64 -18.00 -37.84
N PRO A 450 19.16 -16.76 -37.86
CA PRO A 450 20.59 -16.51 -38.00
C PRO A 450 21.39 -17.06 -36.82
N ALA A 451 22.61 -17.52 -37.07
CA ALA A 451 23.48 -18.11 -36.04
C ALA A 451 24.01 -17.11 -34.99
N GLY A 452 23.82 -15.80 -35.20
CA GLY A 452 24.17 -14.74 -34.26
C GLY A 452 23.23 -13.55 -34.39
N TYR A 453 23.20 -12.69 -33.38
CA TYR A 453 22.36 -11.50 -33.38
C TYR A 453 22.65 -10.65 -34.61
N ASN A 454 21.63 -10.39 -35.41
CA ASN A 454 21.73 -9.58 -36.62
C ASN A 454 20.80 -8.38 -36.58
N PHE A 455 20.20 -8.08 -35.43
CA PHE A 455 19.26 -6.98 -35.25
C PHE A 455 19.44 -6.35 -33.86
N TRP A 456 19.52 -5.03 -33.78
CA TRP A 456 19.44 -4.29 -32.52
C TRP A 456 18.72 -2.98 -32.73
N GLY A 457 18.21 -2.39 -31.66
CA GLY A 457 17.55 -1.10 -31.72
C GLY A 457 17.71 -0.29 -30.45
N THR A 458 17.52 1.02 -30.59
CA THR A 458 17.56 2.01 -29.51
C THR A 458 16.29 2.85 -29.58
N LYS A 459 15.59 3.00 -28.46
CA LYS A 459 14.33 3.73 -28.36
C LYS A 459 14.53 5.20 -28.71
N ASP A 460 13.69 5.71 -29.59
CA ASP A 460 13.63 7.10 -30.01
C ASP A 460 12.65 7.85 -29.11
N THR A 461 13.17 8.59 -28.13
CA THR A 461 12.39 9.23 -27.05
C THR A 461 11.94 10.66 -27.37
N THR A 462 12.21 11.17 -28.58
CA THR A 462 12.23 12.61 -28.83
C THR A 462 11.30 13.08 -29.97
N PHE A 463 10.42 12.24 -30.48
CA PHE A 463 9.87 12.48 -31.82
C PHE A 463 8.41 12.96 -31.86
N LEU A 464 8.16 14.27 -31.70
CA LEU A 464 6.86 14.94 -32.00
C LEU A 464 6.71 15.27 -33.49
N GLN A 465 7.84 15.26 -34.23
CA GLN A 465 7.94 15.65 -35.62
C GLN A 465 6.93 15.01 -36.59
N PRO A 466 6.53 13.72 -36.46
CA PRO A 466 5.54 13.13 -37.35
C PRO A 466 4.16 13.79 -37.29
N TRP A 467 3.90 14.53 -36.20
CA TRP A 467 2.64 15.19 -35.92
C TRP A 467 2.72 16.71 -36.11
N SER A 468 3.82 17.23 -36.66
CA SER A 468 3.97 18.64 -36.96
C SER A 468 2.97 19.10 -38.02
N GLY A 469 2.27 20.19 -37.75
CA GLY A 469 1.52 21.02 -38.69
C GLY A 469 0.32 21.69 -38.02
N LYS A 470 -0.50 22.34 -38.85
CA LYS A 470 -1.73 23.01 -38.45
C LYS A 470 -2.89 22.03 -38.54
N TYR A 471 -3.82 22.13 -37.61
CA TYR A 471 -5.02 21.31 -37.55
C TYR A 471 -6.24 22.21 -37.42
N GLU A 472 -7.20 22.02 -38.33
CA GLU A 472 -8.58 22.46 -38.16
C GLU A 472 -9.18 21.63 -37.04
N THR A 473 -9.63 22.25 -35.96
CA THR A 473 -10.21 21.53 -34.84
C THR A 473 -11.72 21.64 -34.87
N PHE A 474 -12.39 20.66 -34.26
CA PHE A 474 -13.84 20.66 -34.12
C PHE A 474 -14.20 20.25 -32.69
N ILE A 475 -15.07 21.03 -32.05
CA ILE A 475 -15.52 20.85 -30.68
C ILE A 475 -17.01 20.54 -30.67
N GLY A 476 -17.37 19.41 -30.07
CA GLY A 476 -18.75 18.98 -29.91
C GLY A 476 -18.88 17.46 -29.90
N PRO A 477 -20.06 16.94 -29.56
CA PRO A 477 -20.32 15.51 -29.64
C PRO A 477 -20.24 15.02 -31.09
N GLU A 478 -19.75 13.79 -31.28
CA GLU A 478 -19.58 13.13 -32.58
C GLU A 478 -20.81 13.33 -33.50
N GLY A 479 -20.59 13.89 -34.70
CA GLY A 479 -21.64 14.19 -35.68
C GLY A 479 -22.40 15.53 -35.51
N LYS A 480 -22.10 16.33 -34.47
CA LYS A 480 -22.61 17.70 -34.26
C LYS A 480 -21.51 18.64 -33.80
N THR A 481 -20.35 18.59 -34.45
CA THR A 481 -19.19 19.38 -34.07
C THR A 481 -19.31 20.80 -34.61
N LYS A 482 -18.91 21.79 -33.78
CA LYS A 482 -18.68 23.16 -34.22
C LYS A 482 -17.21 23.31 -34.54
N GLU A 483 -16.88 24.13 -35.53
CA GLU A 483 -15.49 24.50 -35.78
C GLU A 483 -14.88 25.06 -34.49
N GLY A 484 -13.78 24.45 -34.07
CA GLY A 484 -13.00 24.84 -32.90
C GLY A 484 -11.84 25.73 -33.30
N ASP A 485 -11.09 26.18 -32.31
CA ASP A 485 -9.96 27.06 -32.55
C ASP A 485 -8.76 26.31 -33.14
N GLU A 486 -7.88 27.05 -33.81
CA GLU A 486 -6.72 26.49 -34.48
C GLU A 486 -5.73 25.82 -33.51
N LEU A 487 -5.22 24.64 -33.90
CA LEU A 487 -4.09 23.97 -33.26
C LEU A 487 -2.90 23.91 -34.23
N ILE A 488 -1.72 24.36 -33.82
CA ILE A 488 -0.47 24.20 -34.57
C ILE A 488 0.52 23.42 -33.70
N ILE A 489 1.12 22.39 -34.28
CA ILE A 489 2.16 21.60 -33.64
C ILE A 489 3.42 21.74 -34.47
N ASN A 490 4.53 22.13 -33.85
CA ASN A 490 5.84 22.17 -34.47
C ASN A 490 6.70 21.17 -33.73
N GLY A 491 6.66 19.92 -34.17
CA GLY A 491 7.52 18.88 -33.63
C GLY A 491 8.98 19.12 -34.05
N GLY A 492 9.80 19.45 -33.06
CA GLY A 492 11.25 19.50 -33.18
C GLY A 492 11.86 18.09 -33.15
N VAL A 493 13.19 18.02 -33.25
CA VAL A 493 13.96 16.75 -33.12
C VAL A 493 13.88 16.16 -31.71
N ASN A 494 13.46 16.97 -30.75
CA ASN A 494 13.13 16.62 -29.38
C ASN A 494 11.93 17.43 -28.87
N LEU A 495 11.35 17.00 -27.75
CA LEU A 495 10.20 17.69 -27.15
C LEU A 495 10.52 19.12 -26.71
N GLU A 496 11.76 19.37 -26.27
CA GLU A 496 12.23 20.69 -25.84
C GLU A 496 12.31 21.70 -27.00
N SER A 497 12.60 21.22 -28.21
CA SER A 497 12.56 22.01 -29.45
C SER A 497 11.19 22.02 -30.12
N SER A 498 10.20 21.34 -29.53
CA SER A 498 8.85 21.30 -30.07
C SER A 498 8.00 22.44 -29.51
N THR A 499 7.10 23.01 -30.30
CA THR A 499 6.10 23.98 -29.83
C THR A 499 4.70 23.51 -30.18
N VAL A 500 3.73 23.80 -29.31
CA VAL A 500 2.30 23.57 -29.55
C VAL A 500 1.60 24.90 -29.35
N GLN A 501 0.78 25.32 -30.30
CA GLN A 501 -0.04 26.52 -30.21
C GLN A 501 -1.51 26.15 -30.34
N TYR A 502 -2.35 26.69 -29.47
CA TYR A 502 -3.80 26.54 -29.55
C TYR A 502 -4.45 27.89 -29.29
N GLU A 503 -5.45 28.30 -30.08
CA GLU A 503 -6.05 29.65 -30.00
C GLU A 503 -5.02 30.78 -30.23
N GLY A 504 -4.01 30.51 -31.06
CA GLY A 504 -2.89 31.44 -31.28
C GLY A 504 -1.96 31.61 -30.06
N LYS A 505 -2.17 30.85 -28.98
CA LYS A 505 -1.34 30.88 -27.76
C LYS A 505 -0.38 29.70 -27.72
N ASN A 506 0.90 29.96 -27.43
CA ASN A 506 1.87 28.91 -27.17
C ASN A 506 1.53 28.16 -25.88
N ILE A 507 1.22 26.87 -26.01
CA ILE A 507 1.03 25.94 -24.90
C ILE A 507 2.41 25.64 -24.32
N LYS A 508 2.68 26.12 -23.09
CA LYS A 508 4.01 25.99 -22.48
C LYS A 508 4.27 24.66 -21.79
N ASN A 509 3.20 23.96 -21.38
CA ASN A 509 3.28 22.75 -20.57
C ASN A 509 2.56 21.58 -21.25
N PHE A 510 2.73 21.46 -22.56
CA PHE A 510 2.24 20.26 -23.22
C PHE A 510 3.12 19.07 -22.84
N GLN A 511 2.47 17.93 -22.66
CA GLN A 511 3.10 16.65 -22.47
C GLN A 511 2.81 15.82 -23.69
N PHE A 512 3.85 15.25 -24.28
CA PHE A 512 3.69 14.27 -25.32
C PHE A 512 4.09 12.90 -24.82
N ASN A 513 3.09 12.04 -24.69
CA ASN A 513 3.24 10.63 -24.39
C ASN A 513 2.72 9.85 -25.60
N ASN A 514 3.52 9.87 -26.67
CA ASN A 514 3.21 9.36 -28.01
C ASN A 514 2.24 8.16 -28.00
N PRO A 515 1.00 8.24 -28.56
CA PRO A 515 0.51 9.30 -29.44
C PRO A 515 -0.39 10.32 -28.74
N VAL A 516 -0.32 10.45 -27.42
CA VAL A 516 -1.16 11.39 -26.67
C VAL A 516 -0.42 12.70 -26.48
N LEU A 517 -1.02 13.78 -26.96
CA LEU A 517 -0.64 15.13 -26.60
C LEU A 517 -1.69 15.66 -25.61
N SER A 518 -1.22 16.18 -24.50
CA SER A 518 -2.10 16.73 -23.48
C SER A 518 -1.51 17.99 -22.88
N TRP A 519 -2.38 18.92 -22.52
CA TRP A 519 -2.00 20.10 -21.76
C TRP A 519 -3.19 20.60 -20.95
N GLN A 520 -2.88 21.51 -20.03
CA GLN A 520 -3.86 22.30 -19.32
C GLN A 520 -3.44 23.76 -19.47
N ASP A 521 -4.32 24.59 -20.04
CA ASP A 521 -4.04 26.00 -20.28
C ASP A 521 -5.32 26.85 -20.19
N ASP A 522 -5.21 28.02 -19.55
CA ASP A 522 -6.26 29.05 -19.46
C ASP A 522 -7.71 28.55 -19.26
N GLY A 523 -7.91 27.68 -18.27
CA GLY A 523 -9.25 27.18 -17.95
C GLY A 523 -9.73 26.08 -18.88
N LYS A 524 -8.87 25.51 -19.71
CA LYS A 524 -9.12 24.35 -20.57
C LYS A 524 -8.14 23.22 -20.25
N ASN A 525 -8.66 22.01 -20.20
CA ASN A 525 -7.90 20.79 -20.20
C ASN A 525 -8.07 20.13 -21.56
N VAL A 526 -6.97 19.71 -22.16
CA VAL A 526 -6.95 19.07 -23.46
C VAL A 526 -6.14 17.79 -23.37
N GLU A 527 -6.73 16.70 -23.86
CA GLU A 527 -6.03 15.44 -24.05
C GLU A 527 -6.55 14.83 -25.33
N PHE A 528 -5.69 14.66 -26.32
CA PHE A 528 -6.03 13.94 -27.54
C PHE A 528 -4.96 12.98 -27.95
N ARG A 529 -5.42 11.98 -28.70
CA ARG A 529 -4.60 10.96 -29.32
C ARG A 529 -4.53 11.28 -30.80
N PHE A 530 -3.32 11.36 -31.34
CA PHE A 530 -3.16 11.40 -32.78
C PHE A 530 -3.53 10.07 -33.43
N GLU A 531 -4.17 10.14 -34.58
CA GLU A 531 -4.56 9.01 -35.39
C GLU A 531 -4.59 9.35 -36.88
N VAL A 532 -4.61 8.32 -37.73
CA VAL A 532 -4.84 8.46 -39.16
C VAL A 532 -6.28 8.03 -39.42
N PHE A 533 -7.12 8.97 -39.84
CA PHE A 533 -8.53 8.71 -40.09
C PHE A 533 -8.74 7.84 -41.35
N LYS A 534 -9.92 7.22 -41.47
CA LYS A 534 -10.29 6.33 -42.60
C LYS A 534 -10.09 6.96 -43.99
N ASN A 535 -10.14 8.27 -44.09
CA ASN A 535 -9.89 9.04 -45.31
C ASN A 535 -8.39 9.33 -45.58
N LYS A 536 -7.48 8.64 -44.87
CA LYS A 536 -6.02 8.81 -44.93
C LYS A 536 -5.53 10.20 -44.51
N LYS A 537 -6.35 11.01 -43.83
CA LYS A 537 -5.92 12.29 -43.25
C LYS A 537 -5.29 12.06 -41.88
N LEU A 538 -4.18 12.74 -41.64
CA LEU A 538 -3.61 12.88 -40.31
C LEU A 538 -4.57 13.71 -39.45
N GLY A 539 -4.73 13.35 -38.20
CA GLY A 539 -5.53 14.12 -37.27
C GLY A 539 -5.47 13.58 -35.86
N PHE A 540 -6.43 13.98 -35.04
CA PHE A 540 -6.53 13.52 -33.66
C PHE A 540 -7.98 13.45 -33.20
N VAL A 541 -8.21 12.63 -32.18
CA VAL A 541 -9.45 12.60 -31.41
C VAL A 541 -9.14 12.61 -29.93
N GLY A 542 -9.96 13.32 -29.17
CA GLY A 542 -9.72 13.54 -27.77
C GLY A 542 -10.82 14.31 -27.09
N LYS A 543 -10.42 14.91 -25.98
CA LYS A 543 -11.30 15.52 -25.01
C LYS A 543 -10.80 16.91 -24.71
N MET A 544 -11.71 17.86 -24.76
CA MET A 544 -11.50 19.22 -24.31
C MET A 544 -12.57 19.58 -23.31
N TRP A 545 -12.19 20.11 -22.17
CA TRP A 545 -13.14 20.50 -21.12
C TRP A 545 -12.63 21.67 -20.32
N SER A 546 -13.55 22.43 -19.74
CA SER A 546 -13.15 23.52 -18.87
C SER A 546 -12.45 22.94 -17.64
N THR A 547 -11.50 23.65 -17.05
CA THR A 547 -10.78 23.21 -15.85
C THR A 547 -11.71 22.85 -14.69
N ASN A 548 -12.90 23.47 -14.65
CA ASN A 548 -13.91 23.27 -13.62
C ASN A 548 -14.96 22.21 -13.99
N ASP A 549 -14.93 21.73 -15.22
CA ASP A 549 -15.85 20.71 -15.68
C ASP A 549 -15.24 19.32 -15.49
N SER A 550 -16.11 18.33 -15.36
CA SER A 550 -15.67 16.95 -15.41
C SER A 550 -15.22 16.60 -16.83
N LYS A 551 -14.13 15.82 -16.93
CA LYS A 551 -13.63 15.32 -18.22
C LYS A 551 -14.75 14.58 -18.95
N PRO A 552 -15.10 14.97 -20.18
CA PRO A 552 -16.16 14.35 -20.96
C PRO A 552 -15.97 12.84 -21.05
N SER A 553 -17.05 12.08 -20.93
CA SER A 553 -17.02 10.61 -21.06
C SER A 553 -16.67 10.20 -22.49
N ASN A 554 -17.19 10.92 -23.48
CA ASN A 554 -16.94 10.73 -24.91
C ASN A 554 -15.91 11.73 -25.46
N ASN A 555 -15.32 11.42 -26.61
CA ASN A 555 -14.49 12.38 -27.33
C ASN A 555 -15.38 13.54 -27.80
N ASN A 556 -14.92 14.76 -27.57
CA ASN A 556 -15.60 15.99 -27.96
C ASN A 556 -14.66 17.01 -28.60
N PHE A 557 -13.42 16.60 -28.87
CA PHE A 557 -12.39 17.40 -29.52
C PHE A 557 -11.70 16.56 -30.57
N GLU A 558 -11.88 16.92 -31.83
CA GLU A 558 -11.21 16.29 -32.96
C GLU A 558 -10.44 17.34 -33.74
N GLY A 559 -9.45 16.91 -34.52
CA GLY A 559 -8.80 17.82 -35.44
C GLY A 559 -8.27 17.11 -36.66
N LEU A 560 -8.40 17.79 -37.80
CA LEU A 560 -7.95 17.33 -39.10
C LEU A 560 -6.77 18.20 -39.51
N PHE A 561 -5.71 17.56 -40.00
CA PHE A 561 -4.56 18.27 -40.50
C PHE A 561 -4.94 19.21 -41.65
N ASP A 562 -4.66 20.49 -41.46
CA ASP A 562 -4.96 21.58 -42.37
C ASP A 562 -3.71 21.95 -43.17
N SER A 563 -3.54 21.25 -44.29
CA SER A 563 -2.44 21.45 -45.24
C SER A 563 -2.45 22.78 -46.01
N ILE A 564 -3.42 23.68 -45.78
CA ILE A 564 -3.59 24.88 -46.60
C ILE A 564 -2.65 26.01 -46.16
N TYR A 565 -2.32 26.13 -44.87
CA TYR A 565 -1.48 27.22 -44.34
C TYR A 565 0.01 26.87 -44.26
N LEU A 566 0.89 27.88 -44.22
CA LEU A 566 2.34 27.67 -44.08
C LEU A 566 2.70 27.04 -42.72
N ASP A 567 1.89 27.31 -41.69
CA ASP A 567 1.93 26.65 -40.37
C ASP A 567 1.87 25.11 -40.46
N ALA A 568 1.25 24.57 -41.51
CA ALA A 568 1.18 23.14 -41.76
C ALA A 568 2.51 22.52 -42.17
N TRP A 569 3.47 23.34 -42.57
CA TRP A 569 4.74 22.92 -43.14
C TRP A 569 5.91 23.30 -42.22
N LEU A 570 5.64 23.57 -40.95
CA LEU A 570 6.66 23.88 -39.96
C LEU A 570 7.53 22.66 -39.67
N GLY A 571 8.84 22.86 -39.67
CA GLY A 571 9.81 21.79 -39.46
C GLY A 571 11.17 22.03 -40.11
N CYS A 572 12.10 21.13 -39.78
CA CYS A 572 13.38 20.99 -40.47
C CYS A 572 13.26 19.87 -41.51
N TYR A 573 13.72 20.13 -42.74
CA TYR A 573 13.60 19.20 -43.84
C TYR A 573 14.95 18.61 -44.21
N TYR A 574 14.99 17.29 -44.37
CA TYR A 574 16.04 16.60 -45.11
C TYR A 574 15.82 16.89 -46.58
N THR A 575 16.79 17.51 -47.24
CA THR A 575 16.62 17.96 -48.63
C THR A 575 17.49 17.19 -49.60
N LYS A 576 17.06 17.15 -50.85
CA LYS A 576 17.79 16.60 -51.98
C LYS A 576 17.83 17.61 -53.12
N ASN A 577 19.00 17.78 -53.72
CA ASN A 577 19.19 18.48 -54.99
C ASN A 577 19.18 17.44 -56.11
N GLY A 578 18.58 17.73 -57.25
CA GLY A 578 18.59 16.82 -58.39
C GLY A 578 18.89 17.54 -59.68
N ALA A 579 19.70 16.92 -60.53
CA ALA A 579 19.99 17.39 -61.88
C ALA A 579 18.99 16.83 -62.92
N GLY A 580 17.95 16.12 -62.49
CA GLY A 580 16.98 15.41 -63.32
C GLY A 580 16.49 14.10 -62.67
N PRO A 581 15.54 13.39 -63.30
CA PRO A 581 14.99 12.15 -62.75
C PRO A 581 16.08 11.07 -62.56
N GLY A 582 16.21 10.58 -61.32
CA GLY A 582 17.08 9.45 -60.96
C GLY A 582 18.49 9.80 -60.45
N LYS A 583 18.90 11.08 -60.44
CA LYS A 583 20.19 11.52 -59.86
C LYS A 583 19.98 12.64 -58.85
N THR A 584 19.85 12.27 -57.58
CA THR A 584 19.74 13.21 -56.45
C THR A 584 21.01 13.19 -55.60
N THR A 585 21.52 14.36 -55.23
CA THR A 585 22.51 14.56 -54.17
C THR A 585 21.84 15.16 -52.95
N ASN A 586 22.52 15.14 -51.79
CA ASN A 586 22.00 15.84 -50.60
C ASN A 586 21.86 17.33 -50.89
N GLY A 587 20.70 17.87 -50.54
CA GLY A 587 20.36 19.27 -50.72
C GLY A 587 20.92 20.14 -49.59
N GLN A 588 20.75 21.46 -49.74
CA GLN A 588 21.06 22.40 -48.66
C GLN A 588 19.94 22.39 -47.62
N PRO A 589 20.26 22.54 -46.31
CA PRO A 589 19.26 22.50 -45.25
C PRO A 589 18.19 23.59 -45.46
N PHE A 590 16.94 23.20 -45.18
CA PHE A 590 15.78 24.07 -45.28
C PHE A 590 14.92 23.91 -44.04
N SER A 591 14.51 25.02 -43.44
CA SER A 591 13.62 25.01 -42.27
C SER A 591 12.60 26.14 -42.33
N ILE A 592 11.43 25.86 -41.75
CA ILE A 592 10.36 26.83 -41.55
C ILE A 592 10.03 26.80 -40.06
N VAL A 593 10.23 27.92 -39.38
CA VAL A 593 9.95 28.09 -37.95
C VAL A 593 9.04 29.31 -37.77
N LYS A 594 8.05 29.22 -36.88
CA LYS A 594 7.17 30.34 -36.56
C LYS A 594 7.76 31.18 -35.42
N GLN A 595 7.82 32.51 -35.59
CA GLN A 595 8.29 33.46 -34.59
C GLN A 595 7.29 34.60 -34.41
N GLU A 596 6.62 34.64 -33.26
CA GLU A 596 5.54 35.60 -32.91
C GLU A 596 4.44 35.70 -33.98
N ASN A 597 4.59 36.62 -34.94
CA ASN A 597 3.62 36.90 -36.01
C ASN A 597 4.17 36.67 -37.44
N ASP A 598 5.39 36.14 -37.59
CA ASP A 598 6.04 35.91 -38.88
C ASP A 598 6.72 34.53 -38.92
N TYR A 599 7.22 34.13 -40.08
CA TYR A 599 7.95 32.89 -40.29
C TYR A 599 9.43 33.18 -40.51
N LEU A 600 10.26 32.55 -39.69
CA LEU A 600 11.69 32.44 -39.91
C LEU A 600 11.96 31.26 -40.84
N ILE A 601 12.10 31.58 -42.13
CA ILE A 601 12.40 30.59 -43.17
C ILE A 601 13.89 30.64 -43.47
N THR A 602 14.60 29.51 -43.38
CA THR A 602 16.02 29.47 -43.72
C THR A 602 16.31 28.49 -44.84
N TYR A 603 17.24 28.87 -45.72
CA TYR A 603 17.79 28.01 -46.76
C TYR A 603 19.31 28.14 -46.77
N ASN A 604 20.01 27.01 -46.66
CA ASN A 604 21.47 26.98 -46.54
C ASN A 604 21.99 27.89 -45.40
N GLY A 605 21.31 27.87 -44.25
CA GLY A 605 21.63 28.70 -43.08
C GLY A 605 21.35 30.21 -43.24
N ASN A 606 20.88 30.66 -44.41
CA ASN A 606 20.54 32.07 -44.64
C ASN A 606 19.05 32.29 -44.45
N LEU A 607 18.69 33.36 -43.73
CA LEU A 607 17.31 33.80 -43.59
C LEU A 607 16.74 34.25 -44.95
N ILE A 608 15.63 33.65 -45.36
CA ILE A 608 14.86 34.07 -46.52
C ILE A 608 13.99 35.26 -46.12
N LYS A 609 14.28 36.42 -46.69
CA LYS A 609 13.51 37.66 -46.58
C LYS A 609 12.47 37.73 -47.72
N SER A 610 11.37 38.47 -47.52
CA SER A 610 10.42 38.78 -48.62
C SER A 610 9.90 37.55 -49.39
N TYR A 611 9.46 36.51 -48.67
CA TYR A 611 8.82 35.33 -49.25
C TYR A 611 7.30 35.56 -49.42
N HIS A 612 6.67 34.74 -50.26
CA HIS A 612 5.22 34.68 -50.47
C HIS A 612 4.75 33.23 -50.44
N TYR A 613 3.73 32.93 -49.64
CA TYR A 613 3.11 31.61 -49.60
C TYR A 613 1.70 31.68 -50.17
N ASP A 614 1.46 30.94 -51.25
CA ASP A 614 0.15 30.75 -51.89
C ASP A 614 -0.50 29.51 -51.28
N SER A 615 -1.44 29.73 -50.36
CA SER A 615 -2.13 28.67 -49.60
C SER A 615 -2.99 27.77 -50.48
N ALA A 616 -3.58 28.30 -51.57
CA ALA A 616 -4.40 27.52 -52.49
C ALA A 616 -3.56 26.50 -53.28
N LYS A 617 -2.33 26.87 -53.64
CA LYS A 617 -1.39 25.98 -54.34
C LYS A 617 -0.45 25.23 -53.40
N ARG A 618 -0.46 25.59 -52.11
CA ARG A 618 0.49 25.13 -51.09
C ARG A 618 1.92 25.36 -51.55
N SER A 619 2.20 26.57 -52.03
CA SER A 619 3.50 26.89 -52.62
C SER A 619 4.18 28.08 -51.97
N LEU A 620 5.44 27.91 -51.56
CA LEU A 620 6.30 28.97 -51.03
C LEU A 620 7.24 29.49 -52.12
N GLN A 621 7.27 30.80 -52.32
CA GLN A 621 8.11 31.46 -53.31
C GLN A 621 8.94 32.57 -52.67
N TRP A 622 10.17 32.76 -53.12
CA TRP A 622 10.98 33.93 -52.75
C TRP A 622 11.87 34.36 -53.91
N SER A 623 12.18 35.65 -53.94
CA SER A 623 13.03 36.28 -54.96
C SER A 623 14.29 36.88 -54.34
N THR A 624 15.21 37.39 -55.15
CA THR A 624 16.54 37.85 -54.70
C THR A 624 16.60 39.20 -54.01
N SER A 625 15.48 39.90 -53.85
CA SER A 625 15.46 41.15 -53.07
C SER A 625 15.73 40.85 -51.58
N GLY A 626 17.01 40.88 -51.20
CA GLY A 626 17.48 40.55 -49.86
C GLY A 626 17.87 39.09 -49.61
N ASN A 627 17.91 38.24 -50.65
CA ASN A 627 18.23 36.81 -50.55
C ASN A 627 19.39 36.37 -51.46
N ASN A 628 20.13 35.36 -51.03
CA ASN A 628 21.22 34.74 -51.81
C ASN A 628 20.73 33.73 -52.87
N SER A 629 19.42 33.45 -52.90
CA SER A 629 18.78 32.51 -53.82
C SER A 629 17.35 32.96 -54.14
N ASN A 630 16.79 32.36 -55.19
CA ASN A 630 15.36 32.34 -55.46
C ASN A 630 14.83 30.92 -55.25
N GLY A 631 13.54 30.79 -54.96
CA GLY A 631 12.92 29.48 -54.89
C GLY A 631 11.41 29.49 -55.09
N SER A 632 10.90 28.33 -55.47
CA SER A 632 9.47 28.03 -55.62
C SER A 632 9.25 26.56 -55.24
N LEU A 633 8.67 26.32 -54.08
CA LEU A 633 8.45 25.00 -53.48
C LEU A 633 6.96 24.72 -53.39
N GLN A 634 6.54 23.49 -53.69
CA GLN A 634 5.18 23.00 -53.51
C GLN A 634 5.17 21.89 -52.47
N PHE A 635 4.30 22.05 -51.46
CA PHE A 635 4.17 21.12 -50.34
C PHE A 635 3.03 20.12 -50.54
N TYR A 636 3.23 18.90 -50.06
CA TYR A 636 2.24 17.82 -50.11
C TYR A 636 2.45 16.80 -48.98
N ILE A 637 1.39 16.05 -48.67
CA ILE A 637 1.44 14.91 -47.75
C ILE A 637 1.35 13.65 -48.63
N PRO A 638 2.35 12.76 -48.61
CA PRO A 638 2.28 11.50 -49.35
C PRO A 638 1.16 10.60 -48.77
N PRO A 639 0.59 9.68 -49.58
CA PRO A 639 -0.30 8.66 -49.07
C PRO A 639 0.39 7.82 -47.97
N PRO A 640 -0.31 7.43 -46.87
CA PRO A 640 0.28 6.70 -45.75
C PRO A 640 0.95 5.37 -46.13
N ASP A 641 0.55 4.78 -47.26
CA ASP A 641 1.07 3.53 -47.82
C ASP A 641 2.42 3.67 -48.54
N LYS A 642 2.94 4.90 -48.71
CA LYS A 642 4.15 5.15 -49.50
C LYS A 642 5.30 5.72 -48.67
N GLU A 643 5.06 6.82 -47.96
CA GLU A 643 6.08 7.53 -47.17
C GLU A 643 5.37 8.24 -46.00
N THR A 644 6.04 8.42 -44.87
CA THR A 644 5.53 9.20 -43.72
C THR A 644 6.16 10.59 -43.69
N GLY A 645 5.49 11.59 -43.11
CA GLY A 645 6.04 12.94 -42.95
C GLY A 645 5.50 13.99 -43.93
N LEU A 646 6.05 15.21 -43.84
CA LEU A 646 5.69 16.36 -44.68
C LEU A 646 6.71 16.49 -45.80
N HIS A 647 6.23 16.62 -47.04
CA HIS A 647 7.10 16.64 -48.20
C HIS A 647 6.95 17.94 -48.99
N PHE A 648 8.00 18.31 -49.69
CA PHE A 648 7.93 19.31 -50.75
C PHE A 648 8.77 18.92 -51.95
N PHE A 649 8.42 19.49 -53.09
CA PHE A 649 9.26 19.49 -54.28
C PHE A 649 9.20 20.86 -54.93
N GLY A 650 10.27 21.28 -55.60
CA GLY A 650 10.32 22.58 -56.22
C GLY A 650 11.62 22.92 -56.93
N LYS A 651 11.80 24.23 -57.11
CA LYS A 651 12.91 24.82 -57.84
C LYS A 651 13.64 25.78 -56.91
N VAL A 652 14.96 25.66 -56.82
CA VAL A 652 15.83 26.64 -56.14
C VAL A 652 17.00 26.98 -57.05
N TRP A 653 17.31 28.28 -57.18
CA TRP A 653 18.40 28.75 -58.04
C TRP A 653 19.11 29.96 -57.47
N ALA A 654 20.39 30.12 -57.82
CA ALA A 654 21.20 31.23 -57.35
C ALA A 654 20.72 32.58 -57.93
N ASN A 655 21.09 33.68 -57.27
CA ASN A 655 20.82 35.01 -57.78
C ASN A 655 21.43 35.22 -59.17
N GLY A 656 20.69 35.87 -60.08
CA GLY A 656 21.11 36.11 -61.46
C GLY A 656 21.07 34.90 -62.40
N GLN A 657 20.74 33.70 -61.92
CA GLN A 657 20.57 32.52 -62.77
C GLN A 657 19.11 32.38 -63.25
N PRO A 658 18.87 31.81 -64.44
CA PRO A 658 17.51 31.53 -64.91
C PRO A 658 16.85 30.44 -64.06
N THR A 659 15.52 30.51 -63.92
CA THR A 659 14.73 29.51 -63.21
C THR A 659 14.92 28.12 -63.86
N PRO A 660 15.22 27.06 -63.07
CA PRO A 660 15.38 25.71 -63.60
C PRO A 660 14.14 25.24 -64.37
N ASN A 661 14.33 24.58 -65.51
CA ASN A 661 13.21 24.07 -66.32
C ASN A 661 12.48 22.91 -65.62
N ALA A 662 13.21 22.10 -64.84
CA ALA A 662 12.67 20.98 -64.06
C ALA A 662 12.81 21.23 -62.55
N THR A 663 12.03 20.48 -61.75
CA THR A 663 12.21 20.36 -60.30
C THR A 663 13.64 19.94 -60.01
N ASN A 664 14.33 20.69 -59.16
CA ASN A 664 15.72 20.42 -58.78
C ASN A 664 15.91 20.35 -57.26
N PHE A 665 14.83 20.52 -56.48
CA PHE A 665 14.89 20.53 -55.02
C PHE A 665 13.71 19.76 -54.44
N TRP A 666 13.98 18.86 -53.50
CA TRP A 666 12.98 18.08 -52.76
C TRP A 666 13.31 18.13 -51.28
N GLY A 667 12.30 17.98 -50.43
CA GLY A 667 12.52 17.81 -49.00
C GLY A 667 11.47 16.94 -48.35
N SER A 668 11.85 16.30 -47.26
CA SER A 668 10.95 15.58 -46.37
C SER A 668 11.33 15.87 -44.92
N THR A 669 10.35 15.91 -44.02
CA THR A 669 10.63 15.97 -42.58
C THR A 669 11.23 14.66 -42.07
N VAL A 670 11.07 13.55 -42.78
CA VAL A 670 11.77 12.29 -42.47
C VAL A 670 12.92 12.04 -43.45
N PRO A 671 13.93 11.23 -43.08
CA PRO A 671 15.00 10.88 -44.01
C PRO A 671 14.48 10.13 -45.24
N PHE A 672 14.96 10.49 -46.44
CA PHE A 672 14.60 9.78 -47.68
C PHE A 672 15.12 8.32 -47.66
N PRO A 673 14.29 7.32 -48.00
CA PRO A 673 14.73 5.93 -48.12
C PRO A 673 15.86 5.81 -49.15
N GLY A 674 16.96 5.14 -48.77
CA GLY A 674 18.10 4.88 -49.67
C GLY A 674 19.13 6.00 -49.82
N ALA A 675 19.08 7.07 -49.02
CA ALA A 675 20.19 8.02 -48.94
C ALA A 675 21.39 7.36 -48.22
N GLY A 676 22.39 6.92 -48.98
CA GLY A 676 23.66 6.43 -48.41
C GLY A 676 24.26 7.47 -47.47
N SER A 677 24.78 7.02 -46.32
CA SER A 677 25.28 7.86 -45.24
C SER A 677 26.50 8.68 -45.67
N SER A 678 26.29 9.84 -46.29
CA SER A 678 27.34 10.84 -46.48
C SER A 678 27.08 12.08 -45.61
N GLY A 679 27.53 11.98 -44.36
CA GLY A 679 28.30 13.03 -43.67
C GLY A 679 27.59 14.19 -42.97
N ASN A 680 26.61 14.88 -43.56
CA ASN A 680 26.41 16.29 -43.17
C ASN A 680 25.02 16.67 -42.60
N GLY A 681 24.10 15.73 -42.40
CA GLY A 681 22.73 16.05 -41.94
C GLY A 681 22.64 16.41 -40.44
N GLU A 682 23.39 15.73 -39.58
CA GLU A 682 23.32 15.93 -38.11
C GLU A 682 24.03 17.21 -37.65
N GLN A 683 25.15 17.59 -38.29
CA GLN A 683 25.88 18.82 -37.94
C GLN A 683 25.08 20.09 -38.25
N GLN A 684 24.18 20.04 -39.22
CA GLN A 684 23.34 21.18 -39.61
C GLN A 684 22.20 21.45 -38.62
N LEU A 685 21.78 20.44 -37.83
CA LEU A 685 20.70 20.55 -36.83
C LEU A 685 21.20 21.07 -35.48
N VAL A 686 22.40 20.66 -35.05
CA VAL A 686 23.01 21.10 -33.79
C VAL A 686 23.25 22.61 -33.78
N GLN A 687 23.75 23.17 -34.90
CA GLN A 687 24.07 24.59 -35.02
C GLN A 687 22.83 25.52 -35.04
N LEU A 688 21.63 24.96 -35.25
CA LEU A 688 20.37 25.69 -35.26
C LEU A 688 19.72 25.73 -33.86
N VAL A 689 19.85 24.65 -33.06
CA VAL A 689 19.26 24.51 -31.72
C VAL A 689 19.93 25.43 -30.69
N GLU A 690 21.25 25.63 -30.81
CA GLU A 690 22.01 26.52 -29.91
C GLU A 690 21.52 27.98 -29.95
N ASN A 691 21.04 28.43 -31.12
CA ASN A 691 20.55 29.80 -31.29
C ASN A 691 19.15 30.03 -30.67
N LEU A 692 18.36 28.98 -30.42
CA LEU A 692 16.98 29.09 -29.94
C LEU A 692 16.86 29.03 -28.40
N VAL A 693 17.71 28.25 -27.72
CA VAL A 693 17.66 28.03 -26.25
C VAL A 693 18.01 29.30 -25.46
N THR A 694 18.92 30.12 -25.97
CA THR A 694 19.40 31.33 -25.31
C THR A 694 18.30 32.38 -25.07
N ILE A 695 17.25 32.37 -25.90
CA ILE A 695 16.19 33.39 -25.89
C ILE A 695 15.08 33.07 -24.86
N ALA A 696 14.79 31.79 -24.58
CA ALA A 696 13.68 31.36 -23.73
C ALA A 696 13.94 31.47 -22.21
N LEU A 697 15.22 31.37 -21.80
CA LEU A 697 15.63 31.31 -20.39
C LEU A 697 15.43 32.65 -19.63
N ILE A 698 15.41 33.77 -20.36
CA ILE A 698 15.36 35.12 -19.79
C ILE A 698 13.96 35.48 -19.26
N GLU A 699 12.88 34.88 -19.78
CA GLU A 699 11.50 35.24 -19.41
C GLU A 699 10.94 34.45 -18.21
N LEU A 700 11.47 33.26 -17.93
CA LEU A 700 10.95 32.36 -16.89
C LEU A 700 11.30 32.84 -15.46
N LEU A 701 12.47 33.48 -15.31
CA LEU A 701 12.95 34.03 -14.04
C LEU A 701 12.10 35.19 -13.51
N LYS A 702 11.42 35.95 -14.39
CA LYS A 702 10.57 37.09 -14.00
C LYS A 702 9.27 36.66 -13.31
N TYR A 703 8.75 35.46 -13.61
CA TYR A 703 7.46 34.97 -13.11
C TYR A 703 7.53 34.42 -11.66
N ALA A 704 8.57 33.66 -11.35
CA ALA A 704 8.74 33.00 -10.05
C ALA A 704 8.83 34.00 -8.88
N TRP A 705 9.49 35.13 -9.10
CA TRP A 705 9.66 36.19 -8.09
C TRP A 705 8.32 36.80 -7.62
N LYS A 706 7.30 36.83 -8.49
CA LYS A 706 5.99 37.42 -8.20
C LYS A 706 5.14 36.57 -7.24
N LYS A 707 5.25 35.24 -7.30
CA LYS A 707 4.47 34.28 -6.47
C LYS A 707 4.98 34.19 -5.04
N PHE A 708 6.31 34.18 -4.87
CA PHE A 708 6.94 34.12 -3.55
C PHE A 708 6.50 35.28 -2.64
N LYS A 709 6.39 36.47 -3.22
CA LYS A 709 5.94 37.69 -2.52
C LYS A 709 4.50 37.62 -2.00
N LYS A 710 3.62 36.84 -2.65
CA LYS A 710 2.20 36.73 -2.30
C LYS A 710 1.96 35.74 -1.15
N TRP A 711 2.73 34.65 -1.12
CA TRP A 711 2.69 33.65 -0.05
C TRP A 711 3.23 34.21 1.28
N TRP A 712 4.33 34.95 1.22
CA TRP A 712 4.94 35.51 2.43
C TRP A 712 4.01 36.49 3.16
N LYS A 713 3.20 37.24 2.41
CA LYS A 713 2.22 38.20 2.95
C LYS A 713 1.01 37.53 3.65
N SER A 714 0.66 36.30 3.31
CA SER A 714 -0.50 35.63 3.93
C SER A 714 -0.17 34.99 5.28
N LYS A 715 1.12 34.80 5.58
CA LYS A 715 1.61 34.18 6.82
C LYS A 715 1.80 35.18 7.96
N THR A 716 1.95 36.47 7.65
CA THR A 716 2.22 37.50 8.66
C THR A 716 0.96 38.11 9.28
N ASP A 717 -0.20 37.96 8.64
CA ASP A 717 -1.39 38.76 8.99
C ASP A 717 -2.48 37.99 9.79
N GLY A 718 -2.27 36.71 10.15
CA GLY A 718 -3.33 35.81 10.66
C GLY A 718 -3.18 35.27 12.09
N SER A 719 -2.94 36.13 13.09
CA SER A 719 -3.00 35.78 14.53
C SER A 719 -3.60 36.96 15.29
N SER A 720 -4.92 37.05 15.42
CA SER A 720 -5.57 38.07 16.25
C SER A 720 -6.26 37.44 17.46
N LYS A 721 -6.08 38.14 18.58
CA LYS A 721 -6.57 37.89 19.94
C LYS A 721 -8.11 37.81 20.05
N GLU A 722 -8.80 38.21 18.98
CA GLU A 722 -10.25 38.42 18.91
C GLU A 722 -11.03 37.09 18.85
N GLU A 723 -10.43 36.03 18.31
CA GLU A 723 -11.06 34.71 18.20
C GLU A 723 -11.00 33.94 19.54
N GLN A 724 -9.98 34.18 20.36
CA GLN A 724 -9.87 33.61 21.71
C GLN A 724 -10.82 34.29 22.70
N ASP A 725 -11.03 35.60 22.59
CA ASP A 725 -11.96 36.33 23.46
C ASP A 725 -13.43 35.98 23.16
N LYS A 726 -13.76 35.62 21.92
CA LYS A 726 -15.11 35.19 21.54
C LYS A 726 -15.49 33.82 22.13
N LEU A 727 -14.57 32.85 22.07
CA LEU A 727 -14.79 31.51 22.64
C LEU A 727 -14.91 31.53 24.17
N LYS A 728 -14.16 32.43 24.82
CA LYS A 728 -14.23 32.59 26.27
C LYS A 728 -15.58 33.17 26.73
N LYS A 729 -16.12 34.12 25.96
CA LYS A 729 -17.42 34.73 26.23
C LYS A 729 -18.59 33.76 26.01
N GLU A 730 -18.52 32.90 24.99
CA GLU A 730 -19.54 31.88 24.72
C GLU A 730 -19.54 30.76 25.79
N SER A 731 -18.40 30.49 26.43
CA SER A 731 -18.30 29.57 27.57
C SER A 731 -18.96 30.12 28.85
N GLU A 732 -18.76 31.40 29.16
CA GLU A 732 -19.31 32.03 30.37
C GLU A 732 -20.85 32.16 30.29
N GLU A 733 -21.42 32.44 29.11
CA GLU A 733 -22.88 32.50 28.91
C GLU A 733 -23.59 31.13 28.97
N ALA A 734 -22.85 30.02 28.85
CA ALA A 734 -23.40 28.67 28.94
C ALA A 734 -23.57 28.21 30.40
N ASP A 735 -22.64 28.59 31.27
CA ASP A 735 -22.68 28.25 32.70
C ASP A 735 -23.83 28.98 33.42
N ASP A 736 -24.06 30.26 33.12
CA ASP A 736 -25.16 31.07 33.71
C ASP A 736 -26.57 30.55 33.34
N LYS A 737 -26.69 29.83 32.21
CA LYS A 737 -27.96 29.22 31.76
C LYS A 737 -28.25 27.89 32.44
N ALA A 738 -27.22 27.15 32.84
CA ALA A 738 -27.38 25.88 33.57
C ALA A 738 -27.86 26.12 35.01
N GLU A 739 -27.32 27.14 35.68
CA GLU A 739 -27.67 27.47 37.08
C GLU A 739 -29.14 27.94 37.21
N ASN A 740 -29.68 28.65 36.21
CA ASN A 740 -31.09 29.07 36.18
C ASN A 740 -32.09 27.95 35.85
N GLN A 741 -31.64 26.80 35.36
CA GLN A 741 -32.49 25.64 35.08
C GLN A 741 -32.68 24.74 36.31
N GLU A 742 -31.70 24.65 37.21
CA GLU A 742 -31.82 23.88 38.46
C GLU A 742 -32.81 24.51 39.45
N GLU A 743 -32.89 25.84 39.52
CA GLU A 743 -33.80 26.54 40.44
C GLU A 743 -35.29 26.33 40.06
N LYS A 744 -35.60 26.12 38.78
CA LYS A 744 -36.98 25.87 38.30
C LYS A 744 -37.45 24.43 38.47
N VAL A 745 -36.54 23.47 38.61
CA VAL A 745 -36.89 22.05 38.77
C VAL A 745 -37.21 21.74 40.25
N ASN A 746 -36.54 22.40 41.19
CA ASN A 746 -36.81 22.23 42.63
C ASN A 746 -38.19 22.76 43.07
N ASP A 747 -38.73 23.80 42.41
CA ASP A 747 -40.05 24.35 42.75
C ASP A 747 -41.23 23.49 42.24
N GLN A 748 -40.99 22.56 41.32
CA GLN A 748 -42.03 21.65 40.80
C GLN A 748 -42.14 20.33 41.56
N GLU A 749 -41.14 19.92 42.35
CA GLU A 749 -41.20 18.69 43.16
C GLU A 749 -41.93 18.84 44.50
N ALA A 750 -42.25 20.07 44.94
CA ALA A 750 -42.92 20.32 46.22
C ALA A 750 -44.46 20.18 46.22
N LYS A 751 -45.08 19.64 45.15
CA LYS A 751 -46.55 19.70 44.98
C LYS A 751 -47.27 18.42 44.55
N THR A 752 -46.64 17.25 44.67
CA THR A 752 -47.30 15.98 44.31
C THR A 752 -46.95 14.90 45.33
N ASP A 753 -47.64 14.90 46.47
CA ASP A 753 -47.71 13.77 47.39
C ASP A 753 -49.11 13.72 48.04
N GLU A 754 -50.09 13.23 47.30
CA GLU A 754 -51.33 12.66 47.82
C GLU A 754 -51.86 11.66 46.79
N LEU A 755 -51.71 10.35 47.03
CA LEU A 755 -52.74 9.31 46.92
C LEU A 755 -52.16 7.89 47.13
N ASP A 756 -52.93 7.11 47.88
CA ASP A 756 -52.70 5.75 48.41
C ASP A 756 -52.69 4.64 47.32
N PRO A 757 -52.19 3.42 47.64
CA PRO A 757 -51.92 2.35 46.67
C PRO A 757 -53.00 1.25 46.67
N GLU A 758 -53.33 0.72 45.50
CA GLU A 758 -53.91 -0.64 45.37
C GLU A 758 -53.80 -1.10 43.91
N VAL A 759 -52.86 -1.99 43.57
CA VAL A 759 -52.98 -2.91 42.42
C VAL A 759 -52.22 -4.23 42.71
N ASP A 760 -52.99 -5.30 42.57
CA ASP A 760 -52.72 -6.75 42.67
C ASP A 760 -51.71 -7.28 41.61
N PRO A 761 -50.79 -8.23 41.94
CA PRO A 761 -49.86 -8.79 40.97
C PRO A 761 -50.47 -9.91 40.11
N SER A 762 -50.45 -9.72 38.78
CA SER A 762 -50.78 -10.75 37.78
C SER A 762 -49.56 -11.65 37.45
N PRO A 763 -49.77 -12.89 36.97
CA PRO A 763 -48.84 -14.00 37.14
C PRO A 763 -47.76 -14.13 36.06
N GLU A 764 -46.63 -14.73 36.46
CA GLU A 764 -45.49 -15.06 35.59
C GLU A 764 -45.83 -16.08 34.47
N PRO A 765 -45.18 -15.97 33.30
CA PRO A 765 -45.37 -16.90 32.18
C PRO A 765 -44.65 -18.25 32.39
N PRO A 766 -45.14 -19.34 31.78
CA PRO A 766 -44.65 -20.69 32.03
C PRO A 766 -43.32 -21.00 31.32
N ILE A 767 -42.48 -21.74 32.03
CA ILE A 767 -41.19 -22.28 31.59
C ILE A 767 -41.43 -23.43 30.58
N PRO A 768 -40.72 -23.47 29.43
CA PRO A 768 -40.83 -24.59 28.48
C PRO A 768 -40.10 -25.86 28.98
N PRO A 769 -40.59 -27.06 28.63
CA PRO A 769 -40.02 -28.33 29.10
C PRO A 769 -38.74 -28.73 28.35
N ASP A 770 -37.81 -29.33 29.10
CA ASP A 770 -36.54 -29.88 28.60
C ASP A 770 -36.74 -31.03 27.58
N PRO A 771 -35.88 -31.13 26.56
CA PRO A 771 -35.90 -32.23 25.61
C PRO A 771 -35.34 -33.52 26.22
N ALA A 772 -36.02 -34.63 25.94
CA ALA A 772 -35.68 -35.97 26.40
C ALA A 772 -34.35 -36.49 25.83
N PRO A 773 -33.62 -37.35 26.58
CA PRO A 773 -32.35 -37.92 26.13
C PRO A 773 -32.56 -39.03 25.08
N GLU A 774 -31.75 -38.98 24.01
CA GLU A 774 -31.69 -40.03 22.98
C GLU A 774 -31.00 -41.31 23.49
N PRO A 775 -31.41 -42.49 22.99
CA PRO A 775 -30.84 -43.77 23.39
C PRO A 775 -29.48 -44.06 22.72
N PRO A 776 -28.61 -44.86 23.36
CA PRO A 776 -27.26 -45.12 22.86
C PRO A 776 -27.25 -46.00 21.60
N SER A 777 -26.46 -45.60 20.60
CA SER A 777 -26.20 -46.38 19.39
C SER A 777 -25.21 -47.51 19.67
N ASN A 778 -25.59 -48.74 19.32
CA ASN A 778 -24.74 -49.93 19.36
C ASN A 778 -23.54 -49.78 18.41
N ALA A 779 -22.33 -49.97 18.92
CA ALA A 779 -21.12 -50.14 18.14
C ALA A 779 -20.99 -51.61 17.68
N VAL A 780 -20.78 -51.80 16.38
CA VAL A 780 -20.43 -53.07 15.75
C VAL A 780 -18.90 -53.12 15.70
N GLU A 781 -18.31 -54.11 16.36
CA GLU A 781 -16.91 -54.47 16.22
C GLU A 781 -16.70 -55.21 14.89
N THR A 782 -15.72 -54.76 14.10
CA THR A 782 -15.14 -55.56 13.02
C THR A 782 -13.64 -55.64 13.23
N ASP A 783 -13.21 -56.81 13.70
CA ASP A 783 -11.82 -57.26 13.68
C ASP A 783 -11.30 -57.31 12.24
N THR A 784 -10.16 -56.67 12.01
CA THR A 784 -9.25 -57.08 10.94
C THR A 784 -7.82 -57.06 11.46
N ASP A 785 -7.39 -58.27 11.80
CA ASP A 785 -6.01 -58.73 11.93
C ASP A 785 -5.28 -58.58 10.59
N THR A 786 -4.04 -58.08 10.57
CA THR A 786 -2.91 -58.69 9.85
C THR A 786 -1.61 -57.87 9.90
N THR A 787 -0.56 -58.61 10.28
CA THR A 787 0.84 -58.62 9.79
C THR A 787 1.85 -57.60 10.28
N ASP A 788 2.65 -58.12 11.22
CA ASP A 788 4.09 -57.93 11.42
C ASP A 788 4.89 -57.54 10.16
N THR A 789 5.77 -56.54 10.33
CA THR A 789 7.11 -56.61 9.75
C THR A 789 8.14 -56.06 10.72
N ASP A 790 9.06 -56.96 11.04
CA ASP A 790 10.23 -56.87 11.88
C ASP A 790 11.38 -56.19 11.12
N THR A 791 12.00 -55.15 11.69
CA THR A 791 13.38 -54.73 11.36
C THR A 791 14.03 -54.02 12.55
N THR A 792 14.74 -54.82 13.34
CA THR A 792 16.07 -54.62 13.95
C THR A 792 16.72 -53.22 13.98
N ASP A 793 17.09 -52.83 15.20
CA ASP A 793 18.36 -52.24 15.68
C ASP A 793 19.04 -51.11 14.91
N THR A 794 19.25 -49.99 15.62
CA THR A 794 20.61 -49.50 15.87
C THR A 794 20.67 -48.67 17.15
N ASP A 795 21.52 -49.17 18.04
CA ASP A 795 21.96 -48.64 19.32
C ASP A 795 22.90 -47.43 19.10
N THR A 796 22.63 -46.31 19.78
CA THR A 796 23.65 -45.31 20.13
C THR A 796 23.27 -44.66 21.46
N THR A 797 23.99 -45.11 22.48
CA THR A 797 24.26 -44.42 23.73
C THR A 797 24.98 -43.09 23.47
N GLU A 798 24.64 -42.03 24.23
CA GLU A 798 25.61 -41.31 25.06
C GLU A 798 25.01 -40.06 25.76
N THR A 799 25.21 -40.08 27.08
CA THR A 799 25.56 -38.98 28.00
C THR A 799 24.50 -37.98 28.49
N ASP A 800 24.22 -38.18 29.78
CA ASP A 800 23.68 -37.25 30.76
C ASP A 800 24.45 -35.93 30.83
N THR A 801 23.71 -34.83 30.95
CA THR A 801 24.19 -33.63 31.65
C THR A 801 23.09 -33.14 32.58
N ASP A 802 23.31 -33.40 33.86
CA ASP A 802 22.61 -32.80 34.99
C ASP A 802 22.63 -31.27 34.89
N THR A 803 21.46 -30.66 35.07
CA THR A 803 21.36 -29.24 35.42
C THR A 803 20.42 -29.12 36.61
N ASP A 804 21.03 -29.04 37.79
CA ASP A 804 20.39 -28.62 39.03
C ASP A 804 19.80 -27.22 38.85
N VAL A 805 18.49 -27.10 39.04
CA VAL A 805 17.80 -25.82 39.21
C VAL A 805 17.26 -25.79 40.63
N ASP A 806 17.95 -25.05 41.49
CA ASP A 806 17.49 -24.64 42.81
C ASP A 806 16.19 -23.84 42.67
N THR A 807 15.08 -24.41 43.13
CA THR A 807 13.85 -23.67 43.42
C THR A 807 13.68 -23.54 44.93
N ASP A 808 14.07 -22.39 45.46
CA ASP A 808 13.65 -21.93 46.78
C ASP A 808 12.13 -21.66 46.75
N VAL A 809 11.37 -22.56 47.36
CA VAL A 809 9.94 -22.39 47.61
C VAL A 809 9.78 -21.99 49.07
N ASP A 810 9.57 -20.69 49.31
CA ASP A 810 9.06 -20.18 50.58
C ASP A 810 7.61 -20.65 50.77
N VAL A 811 7.43 -21.65 51.63
CA VAL A 811 6.12 -22.16 52.05
C VAL A 811 5.64 -21.33 53.24
N ASP A 812 4.81 -20.31 52.99
CA ASP A 812 3.96 -19.71 54.00
C ASP A 812 2.81 -20.69 54.31
N THR A 813 2.92 -21.41 55.44
CA THR A 813 1.86 -22.30 55.93
C THR A 813 0.81 -21.51 56.73
N ASP A 814 -0.25 -21.04 56.06
CA ASP A 814 -1.55 -20.90 56.70
C ASP A 814 -2.21 -22.29 56.76
N VAL A 815 -2.20 -22.91 57.95
CA VAL A 815 -2.78 -24.23 58.17
C VAL A 815 -4.29 -24.08 58.37
N ASP A 816 -5.06 -24.29 57.31
CA ASP A 816 -6.48 -24.64 57.42
C ASP A 816 -6.55 -26.09 57.94
N ILE A 817 -6.96 -26.28 59.20
CA ILE A 817 -7.22 -27.60 59.75
C ILE A 817 -8.56 -28.10 59.19
N VAL A 818 -8.49 -28.79 58.05
CA VAL A 818 -9.59 -29.63 57.54
C VAL A 818 -9.44 -31.00 58.20
N VAL A 819 -10.29 -31.29 59.19
CA VAL A 819 -10.35 -32.64 59.79
C VAL A 819 -11.24 -33.50 58.90
N ASP A 820 -10.63 -34.33 58.07
CA ASP A 820 -11.34 -35.37 57.33
C ASP A 820 -11.62 -36.56 58.27
N ILE A 821 -12.90 -36.81 58.54
CA ILE A 821 -13.35 -37.83 59.50
C ILE A 821 -13.30 -39.23 58.88
N CYS A 822 -13.12 -39.36 57.55
CA CYS A 822 -13.09 -40.65 56.87
C CYS A 822 -11.82 -41.48 57.13
N SER A 823 -10.74 -40.90 57.66
CA SER A 823 -9.50 -41.61 57.98
C SER A 823 -9.40 -42.09 59.45
N LEU A 824 -10.47 -41.89 60.25
CA LEU A 824 -10.58 -42.31 61.65
C LEU A 824 -11.79 -43.25 61.91
N MET A 825 -12.38 -43.80 60.85
CA MET A 825 -13.34 -44.91 60.89
C MET A 825 -12.74 -46.12 60.21
#